data_AF-A0A0U9HEB7-F1
#
_entry.id   AF-A0A0U9HEB7-F1
#
_cell.length_a   1.000
_cell.length_b   1.000
_cell.length_c   1.000
_cell.angle_alpha   90.00
_cell.angle_beta   90.00
_cell.angle_gamma   90.00
#
_symmetry.space_group_name_H-M   'P 1'
#
loop_
_entity.id
_entity.type
_entity.pdbx_description
1 polymer ?
#
loop_
_entity_poly.entity_id
_entity_poly.type
_entity_poly.pdbx_seq_one_letter_code
_entity_poly.pdbx_strand_id
1 'polypeptide(L)'
;MSVNENVVEKGDEFRKKVDEILNAMQDMSYADLVVGIPFYNEKDTIESILKTVDEGLEAFPNLKKLIVCIGDPAGSDALEIIRSTKLKTPNISFILDPGINGRGFSIMTILEIAKQLEADAIILKADMVSENGEGFSHSWIEQLIYPITQGYDAVFAKFKRHYFENTTGTLLVRPLLETIYGYNLYDPLSGLYGIAHDLVEDYCMEASHWLSYIGGYGIDPWLVTRAVVWDKKICEVDLGATLSPSSMQKILFLFKEITRSFWECIIADQDYWLNHNDILKFPDKLLRFTANEDVPKKAYYKFTDFVSIFKSDYEKYGLIYKKLLPKELASSAEEVYNLSYESFILDEELWATFTYRFLEAYCFSEEISKEDILSAFMVAYEGAVAGYIKQINNFKRRFDNANPEDIENLAYKKIIDFETSQTKAFLKLKSSFTKNWVSKSEEKAPPIVPLDYLEFIPGVPIVLPKQLTSLNGQVVWTNGIFNEIKKKYTAAFYDFIYNKLHIPRDADSKEIVAGISELVAQLEKTANLLFAGDLHTLKGTKESVDKMFEMMPCGKVMAVKEEILEKLLCEFIPSNLLVAMGYTSIGELLDAVTPRKAMALAFISEERAYVDRINLWLEDNLRPDNMEEVEIERIVVGKNKFPNIASMSNISALNKITGVIIISTLAKGMGGRYPKLLYFTHIIKSAIEAEHYAYIWRLYARERRNFGIKVINSIIGHHGKDIFSAHNIFENWHQKEFVARLKILGKKLEDMGMKTEAEAIYLMAEGYNLSFTLEDGTFIPCSAWSWASYSFKGGKGVPAPLSIHVERNWFNNELLVELCKYMGYSEEEIMEVVFQLMGEGKESYDIANILLKIKPFNDAVVVQDIENWPPAGSLVRYEGNPILRPIHDHPWESKYVLNAAALKIENKVFILYRAFGDDNISRIGMAVSDGCNILERLPEPIFFPQTPQEKKGCEDPRTVIMGDKIYMFYTAYDGVVAQIAAACIGITDFLKRDFSKWERLGLAFPNIWNKDAVIFPEKINDQYILYHRIEPSIWVSYSEELKFPWPKDGHKIIMGPRTGMMWDSMKIGAGAQPIKTKYGWLLIYHGVDDNLVYRLGAALVELDNPSRLLYRSPNPILSPQMHYEVGDKSTSWVPNVVFTCGAVPVSDREILEADDEILVYYGAADTYLCAAFGKIGDLIPYEIRQKTEKR
;
A
#
# COMPACT_ATOMS: atom_id res chain seq x y z
N MET A 1 19.29 -21.41 -7.88
CA MET A 1 17.99 -22.11 -7.85
C MET A 1 17.07 -21.30 -6.96
N SER A 2 15.89 -20.96 -7.47
CA SER A 2 14.88 -20.11 -6.86
C SER A 2 14.49 -20.62 -5.47
N VAL A 3 14.88 -19.88 -4.43
CA VAL A 3 14.38 -20.07 -3.06
C VAL A 3 12.86 -19.86 -3.02
N ASN A 4 12.31 -19.09 -3.96
CA ASN A 4 10.89 -18.68 -3.96
C ASN A 4 9.89 -19.80 -4.31
N GLU A 5 10.22 -20.77 -5.16
CA GLU A 5 9.24 -21.82 -5.54
C GLU A 5 8.91 -22.76 -4.36
N ASN A 6 9.87 -22.99 -3.47
CA ASN A 6 9.74 -23.91 -2.33
C ASN A 6 9.11 -23.24 -1.08
N VAL A 7 8.85 -21.93 -1.14
CA VAL A 7 8.32 -21.12 -0.03
C VAL A 7 6.80 -21.04 -0.10
N VAL A 8 6.24 -20.86 -1.30
CA VAL A 8 4.80 -20.77 -1.53
C VAL A 8 4.10 -22.07 -1.16
N GLU A 9 4.66 -23.19 -1.63
CA GLU A 9 4.12 -24.53 -1.41
C GLU A 9 4.01 -24.83 0.10
N LYS A 10 5.03 -24.44 0.89
CA LYS A 10 5.03 -24.63 2.35
C LYS A 10 4.02 -23.75 3.10
N GLY A 11 3.84 -22.50 2.67
CA GLY A 11 2.86 -21.59 3.28
C GLY A 11 1.43 -22.08 3.05
N ASP A 12 1.12 -22.53 1.84
CA ASP A 12 -0.17 -23.11 1.48
C ASP A 12 -0.44 -24.44 2.19
N GLU A 13 0.57 -25.32 2.25
CA GLU A 13 0.50 -26.57 3.02
C GLU A 13 0.25 -26.31 4.51
N PHE A 14 0.95 -25.33 5.09
CA PHE A 14 0.76 -24.94 6.49
C PHE A 14 -0.66 -24.44 6.75
N ARG A 15 -1.18 -23.52 5.93
CA ARG A 15 -2.55 -23.01 6.06
C ARG A 15 -3.59 -24.11 5.99
N LYS A 16 -3.48 -24.99 4.98
CA LYS A 16 -4.38 -26.13 4.85
C LYS A 16 -4.35 -27.03 6.10
N LYS A 17 -3.16 -27.28 6.66
CA LYS A 17 -3.02 -28.09 7.87
C LYS A 17 -3.62 -27.41 9.09
N VAL A 18 -3.43 -26.11 9.24
CA VAL A 18 -4.05 -25.31 10.31
C VAL A 18 -5.57 -25.36 10.16
N ASP A 19 -6.11 -25.17 8.96
CA ASP A 19 -7.57 -25.25 8.71
C ASP A 19 -8.13 -26.63 9.09
N GLU A 20 -7.43 -27.73 8.77
CA GLU A 20 -7.82 -29.07 9.20
C GLU A 20 -7.88 -29.19 10.74
N ILE A 21 -6.91 -28.61 11.44
CA ILE A 21 -6.86 -28.60 12.92
C ILE A 21 -7.99 -27.73 13.50
N LEU A 22 -8.17 -26.52 13.00
CA LEU A 22 -9.23 -25.60 13.44
C LEU A 22 -10.62 -26.18 13.17
N ASN A 23 -10.82 -26.82 12.02
CA ASN A 23 -12.06 -27.52 11.69
C ASN A 23 -12.36 -28.67 12.65
N ALA A 24 -11.34 -29.43 13.08
CA ALA A 24 -11.51 -30.48 14.08
C ALA A 24 -11.87 -29.93 15.48
N MET A 25 -11.71 -28.62 15.70
CA MET A 25 -12.01 -27.93 16.96
C MET A 25 -13.31 -27.10 16.91
N GLN A 26 -14.08 -27.13 15.83
CA GLN A 26 -15.29 -26.29 15.65
C GLN A 26 -16.32 -26.42 16.78
N ASP A 27 -16.41 -27.57 17.44
CA ASP A 27 -17.34 -27.81 18.55
C ASP A 27 -16.87 -27.21 19.89
N MET A 28 -15.62 -26.71 19.98
CA MET A 28 -15.12 -26.03 21.17
C MET A 28 -15.60 -24.58 21.19
N SER A 29 -16.33 -24.20 22.25
CA SER A 29 -17.05 -22.92 22.28
C SER A 29 -16.18 -21.67 22.41
N TYR A 30 -15.13 -21.67 23.25
CA TYR A 30 -14.15 -20.58 23.47
C TYR A 30 -13.19 -20.94 24.61
N ALA A 31 -12.05 -20.27 24.76
CA ALA A 31 -11.18 -20.32 25.95
C ALA A 31 -10.69 -18.91 26.27
N ASP A 32 -10.50 -18.55 27.55
CA ASP A 32 -9.91 -17.25 27.91
C ASP A 32 -8.36 -17.32 27.84
N LEU A 33 -7.76 -18.51 27.97
CA LEU A 33 -6.32 -18.71 27.98
C LEU A 33 -5.91 -20.04 27.29
N VAL A 34 -4.98 -19.95 26.36
CA VAL A 34 -4.30 -21.09 25.71
C VAL A 34 -2.88 -21.20 26.24
N VAL A 35 -2.51 -22.37 26.78
CA VAL A 35 -1.11 -22.69 27.11
C VAL A 35 -0.56 -23.66 26.06
N GLY A 36 0.31 -23.13 25.20
CA GLY A 36 0.93 -23.83 24.10
C GLY A 36 2.27 -24.46 24.44
N ILE A 37 2.46 -25.72 24.06
CA ILE A 37 3.70 -26.49 24.26
C ILE A 37 4.12 -27.13 22.93
N PRO A 38 5.04 -26.51 22.17
CA PRO A 38 5.67 -27.17 21.03
C PRO A 38 6.59 -28.30 21.52
N PHE A 39 6.50 -29.48 20.89
CA PHE A 39 7.32 -30.65 21.24
C PHE A 39 7.92 -31.35 20.00
N TYR A 40 9.06 -32.01 20.18
CA TYR A 40 9.79 -32.76 19.15
C TYR A 40 9.93 -34.24 19.49
N ASN A 41 10.61 -34.61 20.58
CA ASN A 41 10.75 -36.03 21.01
C ASN A 41 11.00 -36.14 22.52
N GLU A 42 10.47 -35.20 23.30
CA GLU A 42 10.70 -35.05 24.73
C GLU A 42 9.86 -36.04 25.57
N LYS A 43 9.92 -37.34 25.24
CA LYS A 43 9.15 -38.39 25.93
C LYS A 43 9.45 -38.50 27.43
N ASP A 44 10.66 -38.12 27.84
CA ASP A 44 11.11 -38.25 29.23
C ASP A 44 10.71 -37.06 30.11
N THR A 45 10.36 -35.91 29.54
CA THR A 45 10.06 -34.66 30.28
C THR A 45 8.63 -34.15 30.09
N ILE A 46 7.94 -34.52 29.00
CA ILE A 46 6.64 -33.92 28.68
C ILE A 46 5.55 -34.18 29.73
N GLU A 47 5.51 -35.37 30.35
CA GLU A 47 4.52 -35.71 31.38
C GLU A 47 4.67 -34.82 32.62
N SER A 48 5.89 -34.58 33.09
CA SER A 48 6.13 -33.75 34.27
C SER A 48 5.85 -32.28 34.01
N ILE A 49 6.17 -31.80 32.80
CA ILE A 49 5.84 -30.44 32.36
C ILE A 49 4.33 -30.23 32.37
N LEU A 50 3.57 -31.15 31.77
CA LEU A 50 2.11 -31.05 31.71
C LEU A 50 1.47 -30.99 33.10
N LYS A 51 1.93 -31.83 34.04
CA LYS A 51 1.43 -31.80 35.44
C LYS A 51 1.75 -30.48 36.12
N THR A 52 2.97 -29.96 35.94
CA THR A 52 3.39 -28.68 36.53
C THR A 52 2.60 -27.50 35.95
N VAL A 53 2.31 -27.53 34.65
CA VAL A 53 1.45 -26.54 33.98
C VAL A 53 0.04 -26.59 34.54
N ASP A 54 -0.55 -27.79 34.64
CA ASP A 54 -1.90 -27.98 35.18
C ASP A 54 -2.03 -27.48 36.63
N GLU A 55 -1.01 -27.71 37.45
CA GLU A 55 -0.92 -27.17 38.82
C GLU A 55 -0.85 -25.63 38.82
N GLY A 56 0.00 -25.01 37.99
CA GLY A 56 0.11 -23.54 37.92
C GLY A 56 -1.16 -22.85 37.43
N LEU A 57 -1.93 -23.54 36.57
CA LEU A 57 -3.21 -23.06 36.09
C LEU A 57 -4.31 -23.06 37.18
N GLU A 58 -4.13 -23.73 38.32
CA GLU A 58 -5.08 -23.69 39.44
C GLU A 58 -5.18 -22.31 40.08
N ALA A 59 -4.13 -21.47 39.99
CA ALA A 59 -4.12 -20.11 40.50
C ALA A 59 -5.13 -19.18 39.81
N PHE A 60 -5.66 -19.58 38.65
CA PHE A 60 -6.61 -18.80 37.85
C PHE A 60 -7.94 -19.55 37.66
N PRO A 61 -8.74 -19.78 38.73
CA PRO A 61 -9.94 -20.61 38.66
C PRO A 61 -11.08 -20.00 37.83
N ASN A 62 -11.06 -18.67 37.63
CA ASN A 62 -12.09 -17.93 36.89
C ASN A 62 -11.85 -17.91 35.37
N LEU A 63 -10.69 -18.38 34.89
CA LEU A 63 -10.38 -18.46 33.47
C LEU A 63 -10.72 -19.84 32.92
N LYS A 64 -11.35 -19.88 31.74
CA LYS A 64 -11.50 -21.09 30.94
C LYS A 64 -10.20 -21.34 30.19
N LYS A 65 -9.53 -22.46 30.51
CA LYS A 65 -8.14 -22.73 30.12
C LYS A 65 -8.06 -23.94 29.19
N LEU A 66 -7.16 -23.90 28.22
CA LEU A 66 -6.87 -25.01 27.32
C LEU A 66 -5.36 -25.22 27.18
N ILE A 67 -4.89 -26.46 27.31
CA ILE A 67 -3.51 -26.83 27.02
C ILE A 67 -3.43 -27.35 25.58
N VAL A 68 -2.51 -26.81 24.79
CA VAL A 68 -2.35 -27.15 23.36
C VAL A 68 -0.93 -27.62 23.10
N CYS A 69 -0.78 -28.88 22.70
CA CYS A 69 0.53 -29.45 22.37
C CYS A 69 0.66 -29.67 20.86
N ILE A 70 1.64 -29.03 20.22
CA ILE A 70 1.87 -29.18 18.76
C ILE A 70 3.24 -29.82 18.52
N GLY A 71 3.23 -30.96 17.84
CA GLY A 71 4.37 -31.86 17.72
C GLY A 71 4.99 -31.96 16.34
N ASP A 72 6.29 -32.23 16.31
CA ASP A 72 7.00 -32.74 15.13
C ASP A 72 6.58 -34.20 14.81
N PRO A 73 6.62 -34.66 13.54
CA PRO A 73 6.48 -36.08 13.18
C PRO A 73 7.30 -37.06 14.03
N ALA A 74 8.51 -36.67 14.44
CA ALA A 74 9.38 -37.47 15.30
C ALA A 74 8.84 -37.65 16.73
N GLY A 75 7.81 -36.90 17.13
CA GLY A 75 7.25 -36.86 18.49
C GLY A 75 6.12 -37.84 18.75
N SER A 76 5.96 -38.87 17.92
CA SER A 76 4.87 -39.84 18.04
C SER A 76 4.83 -40.50 19.44
N ASP A 77 5.99 -40.87 20.01
CA ASP A 77 6.08 -41.43 21.36
C ASP A 77 5.63 -40.43 22.43
N ALA A 78 6.04 -39.15 22.31
CA ALA A 78 5.63 -38.09 23.23
C ALA A 78 4.12 -37.80 23.12
N LEU A 79 3.54 -37.88 21.93
CA LEU A 79 2.10 -37.70 21.70
C LEU A 79 1.27 -38.74 22.46
N GLU A 80 1.70 -40.01 22.50
CA GLU A 80 1.01 -41.06 23.27
C GLU A 80 1.03 -40.77 24.78
N ILE A 81 2.15 -40.24 25.28
CA ILE A 81 2.28 -39.83 26.69
C ILE A 81 1.36 -38.64 26.98
N ILE A 82 1.32 -37.62 26.12
CA ILE A 82 0.44 -36.45 26.28
C ILE A 82 -1.02 -36.91 26.38
N ARG A 83 -1.46 -37.80 25.48
CA ARG A 83 -2.85 -38.31 25.44
C ARG A 83 -3.21 -39.20 26.63
N SER A 84 -2.25 -39.90 27.22
CA SER A 84 -2.47 -40.77 28.38
C SER A 84 -2.35 -40.04 29.73
N THR A 85 -1.75 -38.84 29.74
CA THR A 85 -1.59 -38.02 30.94
C THR A 85 -2.94 -37.46 31.40
N LYS A 86 -3.31 -37.71 32.66
CA LYS A 86 -4.55 -37.19 33.26
C LYS A 86 -4.31 -35.80 33.83
N LEU A 87 -4.93 -34.79 33.20
CA LEU A 87 -4.90 -33.39 33.63
C LEU A 87 -6.31 -32.93 34.05
N LYS A 88 -6.39 -31.96 34.96
CA LYS A 88 -7.65 -31.28 35.33
C LYS A 88 -8.08 -30.30 34.25
N THR A 89 -7.12 -29.62 33.64
CA THR A 89 -7.33 -28.71 32.51
C THR A 89 -7.50 -29.50 31.21
N PRO A 90 -8.51 -29.16 30.37
CA PRO A 90 -8.63 -29.74 29.04
C PRO A 90 -7.35 -29.59 28.23
N ASN A 91 -6.98 -30.64 27.48
CA ASN A 91 -5.83 -30.59 26.59
C ASN A 91 -6.15 -31.18 25.20
N ILE A 92 -5.46 -30.65 24.19
CA ILE A 92 -5.50 -31.13 22.80
C ILE A 92 -4.08 -31.28 22.27
N SER A 93 -3.89 -32.20 21.32
CA SER A 93 -2.57 -32.46 20.77
C SER A 93 -2.61 -32.90 19.31
N PHE A 94 -1.72 -32.31 18.51
CA PHE A 94 -1.60 -32.55 17.07
C PHE A 94 -0.13 -32.73 16.66
N ILE A 95 0.10 -33.39 15.53
CA ILE A 95 1.39 -33.48 14.86
C ILE A 95 1.29 -32.77 13.51
N LEU A 96 2.29 -31.93 13.21
CA LEU A 96 2.41 -31.25 11.92
C LEU A 96 3.03 -32.16 10.86
N ASP A 97 2.79 -31.85 9.59
CA ASP A 97 3.29 -32.65 8.48
C ASP A 97 4.78 -32.35 8.18
N PRO A 98 5.55 -33.31 7.63
CA PRO A 98 6.94 -33.08 7.26
C PRO A 98 7.09 -31.90 6.29
N GLY A 99 7.99 -30.97 6.60
CA GLY A 99 8.23 -29.75 5.79
C GLY A 99 7.67 -28.47 6.43
N ILE A 100 6.64 -28.61 7.28
CA ILE A 100 5.96 -27.54 8.03
C ILE A 100 5.95 -27.81 9.55
N ASN A 101 6.94 -28.54 10.04
CA ASN A 101 7.02 -29.10 11.39
C ASN A 101 8.07 -28.41 12.30
N GLY A 102 8.65 -27.29 11.86
CA GLY A 102 9.61 -26.53 12.65
C GLY A 102 8.96 -25.88 13.88
N ARG A 103 9.80 -25.51 14.87
CA ARG A 103 9.35 -24.88 16.13
C ARG A 103 8.44 -23.67 15.90
N GLY A 104 8.79 -22.84 14.94
CA GLY A 104 8.01 -21.66 14.59
C GLY A 104 6.66 -21.99 13.99
N PHE A 105 6.57 -23.00 13.13
CA PHE A 105 5.26 -23.51 12.67
C PHE A 105 4.41 -24.01 13.83
N SER A 106 4.99 -24.75 14.79
CA SER A 106 4.25 -25.20 15.98
C SER A 106 3.73 -24.03 16.82
N ILE A 107 4.55 -23.00 17.04
CA ILE A 107 4.13 -21.78 17.75
C ILE A 107 3.03 -21.07 16.96
N MET A 108 3.18 -20.92 15.65
CA MET A 108 2.16 -20.28 14.82
C MET A 108 0.84 -21.06 14.85
N THR A 109 0.83 -22.39 14.79
CA THR A 109 -0.40 -23.18 14.94
C THR A 109 -1.05 -22.95 16.31
N ILE A 110 -0.27 -22.82 17.38
CA ILE A 110 -0.80 -22.47 18.70
C ILE A 110 -1.44 -21.08 18.68
N LEU A 111 -0.80 -20.09 18.06
CA LEU A 111 -1.32 -18.74 17.93
C LEU A 111 -2.61 -18.71 17.09
N GLU A 112 -2.70 -19.47 16.00
CA GLU A 112 -3.92 -19.60 15.20
C GLU A 112 -5.07 -20.24 16.00
N ILE A 113 -4.77 -21.26 16.81
CA ILE A 113 -5.76 -21.84 17.74
C ILE A 113 -6.19 -20.81 18.78
N ALA A 114 -5.27 -20.02 19.32
CA ALA A 114 -5.58 -18.96 20.27
C ALA A 114 -6.40 -17.83 19.61
N LYS A 115 -6.10 -17.45 18.36
CA LYS A 115 -6.90 -16.52 17.55
C LYS A 115 -8.33 -17.05 17.39
N GLN A 116 -8.50 -18.30 16.95
CA GLN A 116 -9.81 -18.92 16.76
C GLN A 116 -10.65 -19.03 18.04
N LEU A 117 -10.00 -19.21 19.19
CA LEU A 117 -10.64 -19.29 20.50
C LEU A 117 -10.78 -17.93 21.20
N GLU A 118 -10.23 -16.88 20.61
CA GLU A 118 -10.13 -15.52 21.14
C GLU A 118 -9.46 -15.46 22.53
N ALA A 119 -8.37 -16.22 22.66
CA ALA A 119 -7.68 -16.46 23.92
C ALA A 119 -6.33 -15.73 23.98
N ASP A 120 -5.94 -15.33 25.20
CA ASP A 120 -4.53 -15.02 25.49
C ASP A 120 -3.68 -16.29 25.32
N ALA A 121 -2.43 -16.14 24.90
CA ALA A 121 -1.52 -17.26 24.63
C ALA A 121 -0.29 -17.24 25.55
N ILE A 122 0.00 -18.38 26.16
CA ILE A 122 1.25 -18.63 26.89
C ILE A 122 2.04 -19.69 26.12
N ILE A 123 3.25 -19.37 25.68
CA ILE A 123 4.12 -20.29 24.93
C ILE A 123 5.22 -20.82 25.85
N LEU A 124 5.36 -22.14 25.92
CA LEU A 124 6.34 -22.83 26.75
C LEU A 124 7.32 -23.68 25.91
N LYS A 125 8.25 -24.37 26.57
CA LYS A 125 9.19 -25.32 25.95
C LYS A 125 9.03 -26.73 26.52
N ALA A 126 9.06 -27.76 25.66
CA ALA A 126 8.97 -29.15 26.10
C ALA A 126 10.26 -29.72 26.73
N ASP A 127 11.39 -29.02 26.62
CA ASP A 127 12.71 -29.45 27.12
C ASP A 127 13.10 -28.81 28.49
N MET A 128 12.10 -28.31 29.21
CA MET A 128 12.28 -27.72 30.54
C MET A 128 12.47 -28.80 31.60
N VAL A 129 13.42 -28.57 32.52
CA VAL A 129 13.81 -29.54 33.56
C VAL A 129 13.64 -28.90 34.93
N SER A 130 13.23 -29.72 35.90
CA SER A 130 13.24 -29.40 37.33
C SER A 130 14.11 -30.42 38.07
N GLU A 131 15.14 -29.96 38.78
CA GLU A 131 16.04 -30.81 39.57
C GLU A 131 16.22 -30.17 40.96
N ASN A 132 16.06 -30.96 42.04
CA ASN A 132 16.29 -30.52 43.43
C ASN A 132 15.52 -29.27 43.91
N GLY A 133 14.37 -28.97 43.31
CA GLY A 133 13.57 -27.79 43.64
C GLY A 133 13.97 -26.51 42.89
N GLU A 134 14.97 -26.59 42.00
CA GLU A 134 15.36 -25.52 41.07
C GLU A 134 14.84 -25.81 39.65
N GLY A 135 14.67 -24.76 38.85
CA GLY A 135 14.21 -24.86 37.46
C GLY A 135 12.69 -24.74 37.31
N PHE A 136 12.12 -25.43 36.31
CA PHE A 136 10.73 -25.23 35.91
C PHE A 136 9.74 -25.54 37.06
N SER A 137 8.84 -24.60 37.35
CA SER A 137 7.86 -24.71 38.44
C SER A 137 6.53 -24.06 38.07
N HIS A 138 5.47 -24.38 38.81
CA HIS A 138 4.14 -23.81 38.62
C HIS A 138 4.13 -22.27 38.71
N SER A 139 5.04 -21.69 39.51
CA SER A 139 5.17 -20.24 39.69
C SER A 139 5.55 -19.50 38.40
N TRP A 140 6.21 -20.16 37.44
CA TRP A 140 6.57 -19.55 36.16
C TRP A 140 5.33 -19.28 35.31
N ILE A 141 4.33 -20.17 35.40
CA ILE A 141 3.05 -20.04 34.70
C ILE A 141 2.29 -18.82 35.24
N GLU A 142 2.24 -18.67 36.56
CA GLU A 142 1.64 -17.50 37.22
C GLU A 142 2.32 -16.18 36.80
N GLN A 143 3.65 -16.19 36.70
CA GLN A 143 4.44 -15.03 36.31
C GLN A 143 4.23 -14.61 34.85
N LEU A 144 3.98 -15.55 33.94
CA LEU A 144 3.71 -15.24 32.54
C LEU A 144 2.28 -14.75 32.32
N ILE A 145 1.30 -15.32 33.06
CA ILE A 145 -0.12 -14.95 32.92
C ILE A 145 -0.42 -13.61 33.58
N TYR A 146 0.13 -13.35 34.77
CA TYR A 146 -0.28 -12.20 35.57
C TYR A 146 -0.12 -10.84 34.86
N PRO A 147 1.00 -10.51 34.19
CA PRO A 147 1.12 -9.23 33.50
C PRO A 147 0.09 -9.05 32.38
N ILE A 148 -0.29 -10.11 31.65
CA ILE A 148 -1.35 -10.03 30.64
C ILE A 148 -2.67 -9.57 31.27
N THR A 149 -3.02 -10.11 32.45
CA THR A 149 -4.20 -9.65 33.21
C THR A 149 -4.13 -8.20 33.68
N GLN A 150 -2.95 -7.58 33.68
CA GLN A 150 -2.75 -6.16 34.01
C GLN A 150 -2.74 -5.27 32.77
N GLY A 151 -3.02 -5.83 31.58
CA GLY A 151 -3.13 -5.09 30.33
C GLY A 151 -1.82 -4.91 29.56
N TYR A 152 -0.79 -5.71 29.86
CA TYR A 152 0.39 -5.84 28.99
C TYR A 152 0.04 -6.68 27.75
N ASP A 153 0.63 -6.33 26.62
CA ASP A 153 0.38 -7.01 25.34
C ASP A 153 1.34 -8.18 25.13
N ALA A 154 2.59 -8.03 25.59
CA ALA A 154 3.61 -9.07 25.51
C ALA A 154 4.38 -9.21 26.83
N VAL A 155 4.70 -10.45 27.18
CA VAL A 155 5.51 -10.83 28.33
C VAL A 155 6.65 -11.71 27.84
N PHE A 156 7.89 -11.28 28.06
CA PHE A 156 9.07 -12.05 27.71
C PHE A 156 9.76 -12.56 28.98
N ALA A 157 10.07 -13.86 29.00
CA ALA A 157 10.83 -14.45 30.09
C ALA A 157 12.30 -14.01 30.05
N LYS A 158 12.87 -13.82 31.22
CA LYS A 158 14.30 -13.61 31.46
C LYS A 158 14.83 -14.78 32.27
N PHE A 159 15.89 -15.42 31.77
CA PHE A 159 16.58 -16.50 32.45
C PHE A 159 17.99 -16.10 32.92
N LYS A 160 18.38 -16.64 34.07
CA LYS A 160 19.79 -16.77 34.48
C LYS A 160 20.38 -17.96 33.73
N ARG A 161 21.39 -17.71 32.89
CA ARG A 161 22.03 -18.74 32.06
C ARG A 161 23.51 -18.82 32.36
N HIS A 162 24.09 -19.99 32.11
CA HIS A 162 25.54 -20.04 32.02
C HIS A 162 25.97 -19.23 30.81
N TYR A 163 26.99 -18.39 30.96
CA TYR A 163 27.39 -17.39 29.97
C TYR A 163 27.95 -17.92 28.65
N PHE A 164 28.07 -19.24 28.51
CA PHE A 164 28.36 -19.87 27.21
C PHE A 164 27.10 -20.44 26.50
N GLU A 165 25.97 -20.51 27.19
CA GLU A 165 24.75 -21.17 26.70
C GLU A 165 24.04 -20.37 25.59
N ASN A 166 23.96 -19.04 25.72
CA ASN A 166 23.23 -18.16 24.80
C ASN A 166 24.16 -17.19 24.05
N THR A 167 25.19 -17.71 23.40
CA THR A 167 26.16 -16.91 22.64
C THR A 167 25.52 -16.14 21.49
N THR A 168 24.52 -16.69 20.79
CA THR A 168 23.77 -15.98 19.74
C THR A 168 23.04 -14.74 20.28
N GLY A 169 22.36 -14.88 21.43
CA GLY A 169 21.67 -13.76 22.07
C GLY A 169 22.64 -12.68 22.55
N THR A 170 23.69 -13.08 23.24
CA THR A 170 24.70 -12.18 23.83
C THR A 170 25.55 -11.46 22.79
N LEU A 171 26.01 -12.16 21.74
CA LEU A 171 26.94 -11.59 20.76
C LEU A 171 26.26 -10.85 19.61
N LEU A 172 25.02 -11.23 19.24
CA LEU A 172 24.36 -10.73 18.03
C LEU A 172 23.01 -10.06 18.32
N VAL A 173 22.03 -10.83 18.83
CA VAL A 173 20.62 -10.37 18.86
C VAL A 173 20.43 -9.19 19.80
N ARG A 174 20.90 -9.29 21.04
CA ARG A 174 20.74 -8.21 22.03
C ARG A 174 21.49 -6.93 21.63
N PRO A 175 22.78 -6.96 21.23
CA PRO A 175 23.46 -5.75 20.76
C PRO A 175 22.77 -5.08 19.57
N LEU A 176 22.26 -5.83 18.60
CA LEU A 176 21.52 -5.26 17.47
C LEU A 176 20.13 -4.76 17.87
N LEU A 177 19.42 -5.42 18.78
CA LEU A 177 18.15 -4.92 19.30
C LEU A 177 18.33 -3.58 20.05
N GLU A 178 19.38 -3.47 20.86
CA GLU A 178 19.71 -2.23 21.57
C GLU A 178 20.15 -1.12 20.62
N THR A 179 20.95 -1.44 19.60
CA THR A 179 21.53 -0.42 18.70
C THR A 179 20.63 -0.03 17.53
N ILE A 180 19.96 -0.98 16.88
CA ILE A 180 19.08 -0.75 15.73
C ILE A 180 17.67 -0.40 16.19
N TYR A 181 17.07 -1.18 17.08
CA TYR A 181 15.67 -0.97 17.49
C TYR A 181 15.52 -0.05 18.70
N GLY A 182 16.63 0.28 19.40
CA GLY A 182 16.59 1.11 20.59
C GLY A 182 15.89 0.42 21.76
N TYR A 183 15.94 -0.91 21.85
CA TYR A 183 15.22 -1.66 22.89
C TYR A 183 16.13 -2.61 23.66
N ASN A 184 16.12 -2.52 24.99
CA ASN A 184 16.93 -3.37 25.86
C ASN A 184 16.09 -4.51 26.46
N LEU A 185 16.13 -5.68 25.81
CA LEU A 185 15.55 -6.92 26.33
C LEU A 185 16.69 -7.86 26.73
N TYR A 186 16.65 -8.43 27.95
CA TYR A 186 17.81 -9.15 28.49
C TYR A 186 18.00 -10.51 27.84
N ASP A 187 16.93 -11.29 27.66
CA ASP A 187 16.96 -12.61 27.00
C ASP A 187 15.94 -12.65 25.84
N PRO A 188 16.26 -12.05 24.68
CA PRO A 188 15.35 -12.00 23.53
C PRO A 188 15.11 -13.37 22.88
N LEU A 189 15.85 -14.40 23.28
CA LEU A 189 15.73 -15.78 22.78
C LEU A 189 15.32 -16.75 23.90
N SER A 190 14.58 -16.24 24.89
CA SER A 190 14.15 -17.02 26.05
C SER A 190 13.26 -18.19 25.67
N GLY A 191 12.45 -18.04 24.64
CA GLY A 191 11.55 -19.08 24.13
C GLY A 191 10.29 -19.30 24.96
N LEU A 192 10.05 -18.47 25.99
CA LEU A 192 8.87 -18.48 26.84
C LEU A 192 8.19 -17.11 26.79
N TYR A 193 6.90 -17.11 26.44
CA TYR A 193 6.16 -15.89 26.11
C TYR A 193 4.77 -15.90 26.75
N GLY A 194 4.30 -14.73 27.16
CA GLY A 194 2.88 -14.43 27.32
C GLY A 194 2.47 -13.40 26.28
N ILE A 195 1.35 -13.62 25.60
CA ILE A 195 0.90 -12.80 24.47
C ILE A 195 -0.59 -12.57 24.65
N ALA A 196 -1.00 -11.30 24.70
CA ALA A 196 -2.41 -10.96 24.80
C ALA A 196 -3.11 -11.21 23.46
N HIS A 197 -4.40 -11.57 23.50
CA HIS A 197 -5.18 -11.91 22.32
C HIS A 197 -5.07 -10.88 21.17
N ASP A 198 -5.20 -9.58 21.45
CA ASP A 198 -5.06 -8.54 20.41
C ASP A 198 -3.72 -8.63 19.65
N LEU A 199 -2.62 -8.98 20.35
CA LEU A 199 -1.30 -9.16 19.74
C LEU A 199 -1.16 -10.53 19.05
N VAL A 200 -1.90 -11.55 19.50
CA VAL A 200 -2.01 -12.83 18.77
C VAL A 200 -2.60 -12.61 17.38
N GLU A 201 -3.65 -11.80 17.26
CA GLU A 201 -4.27 -11.47 15.97
C GLU A 201 -3.29 -10.75 15.04
N ASP A 202 -2.59 -9.73 15.56
CA ASP A 202 -1.56 -9.00 14.82
C ASP A 202 -0.45 -9.93 14.31
N TYR A 203 0.00 -10.87 15.16
CA TYR A 203 0.99 -11.86 14.77
C TYR A 203 0.46 -12.81 13.70
N CYS A 204 -0.72 -13.38 13.86
CA CYS A 204 -1.29 -14.31 12.86
C CYS A 204 -1.44 -13.62 11.49
N MET A 205 -1.92 -12.37 11.48
CA MET A 205 -2.07 -11.60 10.26
C MET A 205 -0.73 -11.35 9.56
N GLU A 206 0.30 -10.90 10.30
CA GLU A 206 1.61 -10.62 9.71
C GLU A 206 2.40 -11.90 9.38
N ALA A 207 2.27 -12.96 10.19
CA ALA A 207 3.07 -14.19 10.08
C ALA A 207 2.92 -14.90 8.74
N SER A 208 1.75 -14.81 8.11
CA SER A 208 1.49 -15.33 6.76
C SER A 208 2.56 -14.87 5.75
N HIS A 209 3.14 -13.68 5.94
CA HIS A 209 4.18 -13.08 5.12
C HIS A 209 5.60 -13.52 5.47
N TRP A 210 5.78 -14.19 6.61
CA TRP A 210 7.09 -14.47 7.19
C TRP A 210 7.39 -15.95 7.35
N LEU A 211 6.44 -16.85 7.07
CA LEU A 211 6.55 -18.30 7.34
C LEU A 211 7.85 -18.95 6.83
N SER A 212 8.38 -18.46 5.70
CA SER A 212 9.67 -18.92 5.14
C SER A 212 10.89 -18.62 6.02
N TYR A 213 10.82 -17.58 6.83
CA TYR A 213 11.85 -17.14 7.76
C TYR A 213 11.55 -17.62 9.19
N ILE A 214 10.29 -17.55 9.62
CA ILE A 214 9.91 -17.80 11.01
C ILE A 214 9.47 -19.23 11.29
N GLY A 215 9.28 -20.09 10.29
CA GLY A 215 8.82 -21.48 10.51
C GLY A 215 9.76 -22.36 11.37
N GLY A 216 11.02 -21.95 11.52
CA GLY A 216 12.03 -22.58 12.38
C GLY A 216 12.27 -21.84 13.69
N TYR A 217 13.53 -21.64 14.06
CA TYR A 217 13.90 -20.89 15.28
C TYR A 217 13.94 -19.36 15.08
N GLY A 218 13.66 -18.89 13.86
CA GLY A 218 13.55 -17.47 13.52
C GLY A 218 12.36 -16.74 14.16
N ILE A 219 11.40 -17.48 14.71
CA ILE A 219 10.18 -16.93 15.33
C ILE A 219 10.47 -16.03 16.53
N ASP A 220 11.47 -16.38 17.34
CA ASP A 220 11.79 -15.68 18.60
C ASP A 220 12.15 -14.18 18.36
N PRO A 221 13.15 -13.82 17.53
CA PRO A 221 13.44 -12.41 17.23
C PRO A 221 12.31 -11.71 16.45
N TRP A 222 11.52 -12.45 15.66
CA TRP A 222 10.41 -11.86 14.92
C TRP A 222 9.29 -11.37 15.86
N LEU A 223 8.87 -12.19 16.83
CA LEU A 223 7.90 -11.79 17.85
C LEU A 223 8.38 -10.54 18.62
N VAL A 224 9.64 -10.54 19.05
CA VAL A 224 10.22 -9.39 19.79
C VAL A 224 10.22 -8.13 18.93
N THR A 225 10.72 -8.20 17.70
CA THR A 225 10.80 -7.00 16.84
C THR A 225 9.44 -6.45 16.46
N ARG A 226 8.47 -7.32 16.15
CA ARG A 226 7.07 -6.90 15.89
C ARG A 226 6.47 -6.18 17.09
N ALA A 227 6.58 -6.73 18.30
CA ALA A 227 6.09 -6.07 19.52
C ALA A 227 6.73 -4.69 19.75
N VAL A 228 8.03 -4.55 19.46
CA VAL A 228 8.76 -3.28 19.59
C VAL A 228 8.34 -2.26 18.52
N VAL A 229 8.31 -2.67 17.24
CA VAL A 229 7.97 -1.79 16.11
C VAL A 229 6.51 -1.34 16.16
N TRP A 230 5.61 -2.19 16.65
CA TRP A 230 4.20 -1.86 16.87
C TRP A 230 3.92 -1.14 18.20
N ASP A 231 4.96 -0.73 18.93
CA ASP A 231 4.90 0.03 20.19
C ASP A 231 3.97 -0.61 21.24
N LYS A 232 4.04 -1.94 21.36
CA LYS A 232 3.23 -2.72 22.30
C LYS A 232 3.73 -2.57 23.75
N LYS A 233 2.85 -2.76 24.73
CA LYS A 233 3.23 -2.75 26.16
C LYS A 233 3.91 -4.05 26.53
N ILE A 234 5.22 -3.99 26.76
CA ILE A 234 6.05 -5.16 27.01
C ILE A 234 6.47 -5.23 28.48
N CYS A 235 6.24 -6.39 29.10
CA CYS A 235 6.75 -6.73 30.44
C CYS A 235 7.85 -7.80 30.33
N GLU A 236 8.89 -7.70 31.16
CA GLU A 236 9.92 -8.74 31.32
C GLU A 236 9.78 -9.39 32.71
N VAL A 237 9.79 -10.73 32.76
CA VAL A 237 9.63 -11.50 34.02
C VAL A 237 10.84 -12.40 34.28
N ASP A 238 11.35 -12.40 35.52
CA ASP A 238 12.54 -13.17 35.90
C ASP A 238 12.14 -14.57 36.40
N LEU A 239 12.40 -15.60 35.59
CA LEU A 239 11.97 -16.96 35.87
C LEU A 239 13.05 -17.81 36.58
N GLY A 240 14.23 -17.29 36.91
CA GLY A 240 15.32 -18.12 37.47
C GLY A 240 16.17 -18.78 36.39
N ALA A 241 16.65 -20.01 36.59
CA ALA A 241 17.69 -20.60 35.74
C ALA A 241 17.22 -21.76 34.84
N THR A 242 17.83 -21.87 33.66
CA THR A 242 17.67 -23.03 32.77
C THR A 242 18.66 -24.13 33.14
N LEU A 243 18.20 -25.40 33.13
CA LEU A 243 19.00 -26.57 33.53
C LEU A 243 19.39 -27.51 32.36
N SER A 244 19.19 -27.08 31.12
CA SER A 244 19.41 -27.88 29.90
C SER A 244 20.31 -27.16 28.87
N PRO A 245 21.65 -27.13 29.08
CA PRO A 245 22.56 -26.43 28.17
C PRO A 245 22.61 -27.11 26.78
N SER A 246 22.67 -26.30 25.73
CA SER A 246 22.66 -26.77 24.33
C SER A 246 24.01 -27.35 23.87
N SER A 247 23.98 -28.28 22.92
CA SER A 247 25.21 -28.77 22.27
C SER A 247 25.79 -27.72 21.32
N MET A 248 27.10 -27.82 21.03
CA MET A 248 27.78 -26.91 20.09
C MET A 248 27.14 -26.93 18.68
N GLN A 249 26.79 -28.11 18.18
CA GLN A 249 26.13 -28.28 16.88
C GLN A 249 24.76 -27.59 16.84
N LYS A 250 23.99 -27.67 17.94
CA LYS A 250 22.70 -26.98 18.07
C LYS A 250 22.90 -25.46 18.04
N ILE A 251 23.88 -24.91 18.76
CA ILE A 251 24.17 -23.45 18.75
C ILE A 251 24.48 -22.95 17.34
N LEU A 252 25.34 -23.65 16.60
CA LEU A 252 25.73 -23.29 15.24
C LEU A 252 24.55 -23.34 14.26
N PHE A 253 23.70 -24.36 14.35
CA PHE A 253 22.47 -24.46 13.55
C PHE A 253 21.50 -23.31 13.85
N LEU A 254 21.23 -23.05 15.13
CA LEU A 254 20.33 -21.99 15.58
C LEU A 254 20.81 -20.60 15.14
N PHE A 255 22.11 -20.35 15.21
CA PHE A 255 22.70 -19.07 14.84
C PHE A 255 22.32 -18.66 13.41
N LYS A 256 22.43 -19.58 12.45
CA LYS A 256 22.15 -19.28 11.04
C LYS A 256 20.67 -18.94 10.79
N GLU A 257 19.75 -19.72 11.38
CA GLU A 257 18.30 -19.47 11.23
C GLU A 257 17.86 -18.15 11.89
N ILE A 258 18.35 -17.89 13.11
CA ILE A 258 18.04 -16.68 13.87
C ILE A 258 18.59 -15.45 13.14
N THR A 259 19.85 -15.53 12.66
CA THR A 259 20.48 -14.42 11.91
C THR A 259 19.70 -14.08 10.65
N ARG A 260 19.33 -15.10 9.85
CA ARG A 260 18.54 -14.90 8.63
C ARG A 260 17.26 -14.13 8.94
N SER A 261 16.47 -14.63 9.89
CA SER A 261 15.15 -14.07 10.21
C SER A 261 15.26 -12.67 10.79
N PHE A 262 16.23 -12.45 11.68
CA PHE A 262 16.43 -11.15 12.31
C PHE A 262 16.98 -10.10 11.35
N TRP A 263 17.85 -10.47 10.40
CA TRP A 263 18.30 -9.55 9.36
C TRP A 263 17.18 -9.18 8.39
N GLU A 264 16.29 -10.11 8.05
CA GLU A 264 15.10 -9.78 7.26
C GLU A 264 14.16 -8.85 8.04
N CYS A 265 14.04 -8.99 9.37
CA CYS A 265 13.35 -8.00 10.22
C CYS A 265 14.02 -6.62 10.11
N ILE A 266 15.35 -6.53 10.25
CA ILE A 266 16.08 -5.27 10.15
C ILE A 266 15.88 -4.60 8.78
N ILE A 267 15.86 -5.38 7.69
CA ILE A 267 15.62 -4.86 6.34
C ILE A 267 14.18 -4.34 6.23
N ALA A 268 13.19 -5.12 6.67
CA ALA A 268 11.79 -4.74 6.63
C ALA A 268 11.49 -3.48 7.47
N ASP A 269 12.19 -3.32 8.60
CA ASP A 269 11.98 -2.22 9.54
C ASP A 269 12.91 -1.03 9.30
N GLN A 270 13.54 -0.91 8.13
CA GLN A 270 14.50 0.17 7.86
C GLN A 270 13.94 1.57 8.08
N ASP A 271 12.67 1.80 7.73
CA ASP A 271 12.04 3.09 7.96
C ASP A 271 11.84 3.37 9.46
N TYR A 272 11.67 2.34 10.29
CA TYR A 272 11.58 2.51 11.74
C TYR A 272 12.94 2.97 12.29
N TRP A 273 14.01 2.20 12.09
CA TRP A 273 15.29 2.49 12.73
C TRP A 273 16.12 3.60 12.06
N LEU A 274 15.82 3.97 10.80
CA LEU A 274 16.40 5.16 10.17
C LEU A 274 15.80 6.47 10.70
N ASN A 275 14.52 6.46 11.12
CA ASN A 275 13.79 7.66 11.54
C ASN A 275 13.66 7.81 13.07
N HIS A 276 13.87 6.75 13.85
CA HIS A 276 13.75 6.80 15.31
C HIS A 276 15.05 7.25 15.99
N ASN A 277 14.90 8.10 17.01
CA ASN A 277 16.00 8.64 17.82
C ASN A 277 16.65 7.55 18.70
N ASP A 278 17.90 7.78 19.11
CA ASP A 278 18.74 6.90 19.96
C ASP A 278 18.25 6.72 21.42
N ILE A 279 16.93 6.81 21.67
CA ILE A 279 16.35 6.59 22.99
C ILE A 279 16.24 5.09 23.24
N LEU A 280 17.00 4.60 24.22
CA LEU A 280 16.93 3.21 24.67
C LEU A 280 15.70 3.00 25.57
N LYS A 281 14.72 2.22 25.10
CA LYS A 281 13.55 1.77 25.87
C LYS A 281 13.87 0.48 26.64
N PHE A 282 13.17 0.29 27.75
CA PHE A 282 13.25 -0.90 28.60
C PHE A 282 11.85 -1.48 28.83
N PRO A 283 11.70 -2.81 28.91
CA PRO A 283 10.44 -3.43 29.30
C PRO A 283 10.12 -3.12 30.77
N ASP A 284 8.83 -3.02 31.07
CA ASP A 284 8.37 -2.88 32.45
C ASP A 284 8.63 -4.16 33.26
N LYS A 285 8.74 -4.01 34.58
CA LYS A 285 8.99 -5.10 35.52
C LYS A 285 8.01 -5.05 36.67
N LEU A 286 7.22 -6.12 36.83
CA LEU A 286 6.31 -6.25 37.97
C LEU A 286 7.05 -6.80 39.19
N LEU A 287 7.10 -6.01 40.26
CA LEU A 287 7.77 -6.36 41.53
C LEU A 287 7.02 -7.39 42.39
N ARG A 288 5.97 -8.04 41.85
CA ARG A 288 5.09 -8.95 42.61
C ARG A 288 5.78 -10.26 42.99
N PHE A 289 6.77 -10.69 42.21
CA PHE A 289 7.44 -11.97 42.39
C PHE A 289 8.91 -11.75 42.81
N THR A 290 9.39 -12.51 43.79
CA THR A 290 10.78 -12.45 44.24
C THR A 290 11.70 -13.11 43.23
N ALA A 291 12.87 -12.50 42.98
CA ALA A 291 13.86 -13.09 42.08
C ALA A 291 14.27 -14.48 42.56
N ASN A 292 14.15 -15.48 41.67
CA ASN A 292 14.45 -16.86 42.00
C ASN A 292 15.98 -17.05 42.20
N GLU A 293 16.41 -17.81 43.22
CA GLU A 293 17.82 -17.96 43.59
C GLU A 293 18.55 -19.07 42.80
N ASP A 294 17.86 -19.75 41.88
CA ASP A 294 18.39 -20.85 41.05
C ASP A 294 19.79 -20.59 40.46
N VAL A 295 20.62 -21.64 40.45
CA VAL A 295 21.95 -21.61 39.87
C VAL A 295 21.96 -22.32 38.51
N PRO A 296 22.36 -21.65 37.41
CA PRO A 296 22.35 -22.27 36.09
C PRO A 296 23.33 -23.44 35.97
N LYS A 297 22.93 -24.47 35.22
CA LYS A 297 23.78 -25.63 34.93
C LYS A 297 24.96 -25.22 34.05
N LYS A 298 26.17 -25.61 34.43
CA LYS A 298 27.39 -25.20 33.71
C LYS A 298 27.43 -25.76 32.29
N ALA A 299 27.62 -24.88 31.31
CA ALA A 299 27.90 -25.25 29.93
C ALA A 299 29.40 -25.21 29.65
N TYR A 300 29.95 -26.23 29.00
CA TYR A 300 31.38 -26.30 28.68
C TYR A 300 31.58 -26.48 27.18
N TYR A 301 32.22 -25.49 26.54
CA TYR A 301 32.72 -25.63 25.17
C TYR A 301 34.22 -25.42 25.14
N LYS A 302 34.91 -26.21 24.32
CA LYS A 302 36.36 -26.09 24.16
C LYS A 302 36.66 -24.99 23.15
N PHE A 303 37.48 -24.03 23.58
CA PHE A 303 38.05 -23.01 22.73
C PHE A 303 38.69 -23.58 21.45
N THR A 304 39.39 -24.71 21.56
CA THR A 304 40.08 -25.37 20.44
C THR A 304 39.11 -25.85 19.35
N ASP A 305 37.89 -26.26 19.72
CA ASP A 305 36.93 -26.82 18.78
C ASP A 305 36.39 -25.71 17.87
N PHE A 306 36.08 -24.53 18.44
CA PHE A 306 35.65 -23.36 17.67
C PHE A 306 36.77 -22.78 16.78
N VAL A 307 38.03 -22.74 17.24
CA VAL A 307 39.15 -22.30 16.39
C VAL A 307 39.40 -23.28 15.24
N SER A 308 39.28 -24.58 15.49
CA SER A 308 39.45 -25.60 14.45
C SER A 308 38.38 -25.48 13.36
N ILE A 309 37.12 -25.25 13.74
CA ILE A 309 36.01 -25.10 12.79
C ILE A 309 36.14 -23.77 12.05
N PHE A 310 36.41 -22.66 12.76
CA PHE A 310 36.69 -21.35 12.16
C PHE A 310 37.75 -21.43 11.05
N LYS A 311 38.89 -22.08 11.33
CA LYS A 311 39.95 -22.23 10.33
C LYS A 311 39.51 -23.07 9.14
N SER A 312 38.82 -24.19 9.39
CA SER A 312 38.32 -25.08 8.33
C SER A 312 37.30 -24.39 7.43
N ASP A 313 36.39 -23.60 8.00
CA ASP A 313 35.34 -22.93 7.23
C ASP A 313 35.84 -21.62 6.60
N TYR A 314 36.82 -20.94 7.19
CA TYR A 314 37.50 -19.81 6.52
C TYR A 314 38.26 -20.26 5.27
N GLU A 315 38.84 -21.46 5.23
CA GLU A 315 39.43 -22.01 4.00
C GLU A 315 38.41 -22.16 2.87
N LYS A 316 37.16 -22.50 3.20
CA LYS A 316 36.07 -22.66 2.23
C LYS A 316 35.50 -21.31 1.78
N TYR A 317 35.29 -20.38 2.72
CA TYR A 317 34.56 -19.14 2.47
C TYR A 317 35.44 -17.88 2.39
N GLY A 318 36.76 -17.97 2.58
CA GLY A 318 37.66 -16.82 2.62
C GLY A 318 37.71 -16.00 1.30
N LEU A 319 37.39 -16.62 0.15
CA LEU A 319 37.22 -15.88 -1.11
C LEU A 319 36.01 -14.94 -1.07
N ILE A 320 34.94 -15.32 -0.37
CA ILE A 320 33.77 -14.48 -0.17
C ILE A 320 34.13 -13.25 0.68
N TYR A 321 34.96 -13.42 1.71
CA TYR A 321 35.48 -12.29 2.51
C TYR A 321 36.24 -11.29 1.62
N LYS A 322 37.14 -11.78 0.77
CA LYS A 322 37.92 -10.93 -0.16
C LYS A 322 37.06 -10.22 -1.21
N LYS A 323 35.90 -10.79 -1.55
CA LYS A 323 34.98 -10.24 -2.53
C LYS A 323 33.98 -9.25 -1.92
N LEU A 324 33.49 -9.50 -0.71
CA LEU A 324 32.44 -8.69 -0.06
C LEU A 324 32.99 -7.56 0.79
N LEU A 325 34.10 -7.78 1.49
CA LEU A 325 34.60 -6.85 2.50
C LEU A 325 35.63 -5.88 1.90
N PRO A 326 35.76 -4.66 2.46
CA PRO A 326 36.86 -3.76 2.15
C PRO A 326 38.22 -4.48 2.32
N LYS A 327 39.20 -4.11 1.50
CA LYS A 327 40.50 -4.79 1.43
C LYS A 327 41.17 -4.90 2.81
N GLU A 328 41.13 -3.83 3.60
CA GLU A 328 41.70 -3.78 4.95
C GLU A 328 41.02 -4.80 5.87
N LEU A 329 39.69 -4.90 5.81
CA LEU A 329 38.91 -5.79 6.66
C LEU A 329 39.05 -7.26 6.22
N ALA A 330 39.13 -7.52 4.92
CA ALA A 330 39.46 -8.85 4.40
C ALA A 330 40.87 -9.29 4.84
N SER A 331 41.84 -8.37 4.85
CA SER A 331 43.17 -8.63 5.40
C SER A 331 43.13 -8.92 6.90
N SER A 332 42.33 -8.18 7.69
CA SER A 332 42.14 -8.48 9.12
C SER A 332 41.55 -9.88 9.34
N ALA A 333 40.59 -10.32 8.51
CA ALA A 333 40.05 -11.68 8.60
C ALA A 333 41.13 -12.76 8.31
N GLU A 334 41.98 -12.51 7.31
CA GLU A 334 43.10 -13.39 6.95
C GLU A 334 44.20 -13.40 8.04
N GLU A 335 44.46 -12.27 8.70
CA GLU A 335 45.34 -12.20 9.86
C GLU A 335 44.83 -13.07 11.01
N VAL A 336 43.54 -12.97 11.36
CA VAL A 336 42.92 -13.80 12.41
C VAL A 336 43.01 -15.28 12.09
N TYR A 337 42.76 -15.67 10.82
CA TYR A 337 42.93 -17.05 10.34
C TYR A 337 44.37 -17.57 10.54
N ASN A 338 45.37 -16.73 10.30
CA ASN A 338 46.78 -17.10 10.41
C ASN A 338 47.32 -17.13 11.85
N LEU A 339 46.58 -16.62 12.84
CA LEU A 339 47.01 -16.68 14.26
C LEU A 339 47.13 -18.13 14.77
N SER A 340 48.13 -18.38 15.61
CA SER A 340 48.22 -19.65 16.35
C SER A 340 47.09 -19.78 17.37
N TYR A 341 46.82 -20.99 17.88
CA TYR A 341 45.81 -21.20 18.92
C TYR A 341 46.09 -20.31 20.17
N GLU A 342 47.36 -20.15 20.56
CA GLU A 342 47.74 -19.30 21.70
C GLU A 342 47.53 -17.81 21.44
N SER A 343 47.68 -17.36 20.20
CA SER A 343 47.59 -15.93 19.83
C SER A 343 46.22 -15.52 19.29
N PHE A 344 45.36 -16.49 18.96
CA PHE A 344 44.04 -16.26 18.37
C PHE A 344 43.20 -15.25 19.17
N ILE A 345 42.75 -14.19 18.51
CA ILE A 345 41.87 -13.18 19.08
C ILE A 345 40.94 -12.65 17.98
N LEU A 346 39.65 -12.60 18.29
CA LEU A 346 38.64 -11.87 17.55
C LEU A 346 37.88 -11.08 18.62
N ASP A 347 38.05 -9.76 18.61
CA ASP A 347 37.53 -8.87 19.65
C ASP A 347 36.15 -8.30 19.28
N GLU A 348 35.55 -7.60 20.25
CA GLU A 348 34.22 -7.03 20.14
C GLU A 348 34.09 -6.02 18.98
N GLU A 349 35.15 -5.26 18.68
CA GLU A 349 35.18 -4.24 17.62
C GLU A 349 35.23 -4.88 16.23
N LEU A 350 36.07 -5.90 16.04
CA LEU A 350 36.14 -6.64 14.78
C LEU A 350 34.86 -7.43 14.52
N TRP A 351 34.27 -8.05 15.56
CA TRP A 351 32.97 -8.74 15.46
C TRP A 351 31.83 -7.80 15.06
N ALA A 352 31.71 -6.63 15.72
CA ALA A 352 30.70 -5.65 15.37
C ALA A 352 30.89 -5.12 13.94
N THR A 353 32.14 -4.93 13.52
CA THR A 353 32.49 -4.52 12.15
C THR A 353 32.07 -5.57 11.12
N PHE A 354 32.39 -6.86 11.34
CA PHE A 354 31.92 -7.93 10.46
C PHE A 354 30.40 -7.98 10.41
N THR A 355 29.72 -7.88 11.56
CA THR A 355 28.26 -7.93 11.61
C THR A 355 27.61 -6.88 10.71
N TYR A 356 27.98 -5.60 10.83
CA TYR A 356 27.42 -4.56 9.98
C TYR A 356 27.80 -4.71 8.50
N ARG A 357 29.04 -5.11 8.20
CA ARG A 357 29.48 -5.28 6.80
C ARG A 357 28.83 -6.47 6.11
N PHE A 358 28.66 -7.59 6.80
CA PHE A 358 27.92 -8.74 6.27
C PHE A 358 26.43 -8.45 6.15
N LEU A 359 25.83 -7.70 7.08
CA LEU A 359 24.44 -7.23 6.95
C LEU A 359 24.25 -6.29 5.74
N GLU A 360 25.15 -5.33 5.53
CA GLU A 360 25.16 -4.49 4.32
C GLU A 360 25.30 -5.36 3.06
N ALA A 361 26.22 -6.32 3.05
CA ALA A 361 26.41 -7.23 1.92
C ALA A 361 25.18 -8.11 1.67
N TYR A 362 24.54 -8.59 2.73
CA TYR A 362 23.32 -9.40 2.66
C TYR A 362 22.17 -8.66 1.99
N CYS A 363 22.05 -7.35 2.23
CA CYS A 363 21.02 -6.50 1.62
C CYS A 363 21.39 -6.07 0.19
N PHE A 364 22.65 -5.68 -0.04
CA PHE A 364 23.04 -4.95 -1.25
C PHE A 364 23.93 -5.73 -2.24
N SER A 365 24.33 -6.97 -1.96
CA SER A 365 25.11 -7.77 -2.92
C SER A 365 24.21 -8.39 -4.00
N GLU A 366 24.56 -8.18 -5.27
CA GLU A 366 23.89 -8.85 -6.42
C GLU A 366 24.69 -10.07 -6.92
N GLU A 367 25.98 -10.15 -6.61
CA GLU A 367 26.88 -11.15 -7.19
C GLU A 367 27.00 -12.44 -6.37
N ILE A 368 26.58 -12.42 -5.10
CA ILE A 368 26.70 -13.53 -4.16
C ILE A 368 25.34 -13.78 -3.52
N SER A 369 24.94 -15.05 -3.40
CA SER A 369 23.66 -15.43 -2.83
C SER A 369 23.58 -15.13 -1.33
N LYS A 370 22.38 -14.79 -0.83
CA LYS A 370 22.10 -14.58 0.60
C LYS A 370 22.58 -15.76 1.47
N GLU A 371 22.48 -17.00 0.97
CA GLU A 371 22.92 -18.19 1.71
C GLU A 371 24.45 -18.31 1.83
N ASP A 372 25.18 -17.95 0.78
CA ASP A 372 26.63 -17.96 0.82
C ASP A 372 27.16 -16.84 1.75
N ILE A 373 26.47 -15.69 1.77
CA ILE A 373 26.76 -14.58 2.70
C ILE A 373 26.54 -15.01 4.15
N LEU A 374 25.41 -15.65 4.47
CA LEU A 374 25.12 -16.17 5.81
C LEU A 374 26.14 -17.24 6.23
N SER A 375 26.53 -18.12 5.31
CA SER A 375 27.52 -19.17 5.59
C SER A 375 28.91 -18.57 5.83
N ALA A 376 29.29 -17.54 5.07
CA ALA A 376 30.52 -16.79 5.33
C ALA A 376 30.47 -16.03 6.67
N PHE A 377 29.35 -15.41 7.02
CA PHE A 377 29.18 -14.72 8.30
C PHE A 377 29.22 -15.68 9.51
N MET A 378 28.72 -16.90 9.34
CA MET A 378 28.82 -17.95 10.35
C MET A 378 30.28 -18.26 10.73
N VAL A 379 31.22 -18.16 9.79
CA VAL A 379 32.65 -18.26 10.09
C VAL A 379 33.09 -17.15 11.04
N ALA A 380 32.68 -15.89 10.83
CA ALA A 380 33.01 -14.80 11.75
C ALA A 380 32.45 -15.06 13.16
N TYR A 381 31.26 -15.67 13.25
CA TYR A 381 30.64 -16.03 14.52
C TYR A 381 31.42 -17.11 15.27
N GLU A 382 31.90 -18.15 14.58
CA GLU A 382 32.75 -19.18 15.17
C GLU A 382 34.02 -18.58 15.80
N GLY A 383 34.64 -17.63 15.09
CA GLY A 383 35.78 -16.88 15.59
C GLY A 383 35.43 -16.01 16.80
N ALA A 384 34.27 -15.32 16.77
CA ALA A 384 33.81 -14.48 17.88
C ALA A 384 33.53 -15.29 19.14
N VAL A 385 32.89 -16.46 19.00
CA VAL A 385 32.66 -17.39 20.13
C VAL A 385 33.99 -17.92 20.68
N ALA A 386 34.95 -18.28 19.82
CA ALA A 386 36.29 -18.66 20.26
C ALA A 386 36.99 -17.52 21.04
N GLY A 387 36.93 -16.30 20.52
CA GLY A 387 37.46 -15.10 21.19
C GLY A 387 36.84 -14.91 22.58
N TYR A 388 35.51 -14.95 22.65
CA TYR A 388 34.75 -14.81 23.89
C TYR A 388 35.11 -15.89 24.94
N ILE A 389 35.15 -17.17 24.55
CA ILE A 389 35.57 -18.27 25.43
C ILE A 389 36.98 -18.04 25.96
N LYS A 390 37.91 -17.63 25.09
CA LYS A 390 39.30 -17.36 25.46
C LYS A 390 39.44 -16.21 26.45
N GLN A 391 38.70 -15.11 26.24
CA GLN A 391 38.72 -13.96 27.14
C GLN A 391 38.26 -14.35 28.56
N ILE A 392 37.16 -15.12 28.67
CA ILE A 392 36.64 -15.58 29.95
C ILE A 392 37.62 -16.56 30.62
N ASN A 393 38.13 -17.55 29.87
CA ASN A 393 39.10 -18.51 30.42
C ASN A 393 40.39 -17.83 30.89
N ASN A 394 40.90 -16.84 30.14
CA ASN A 394 42.07 -16.06 30.54
C ASN A 394 41.80 -15.19 31.78
N PHE A 395 40.59 -14.65 31.92
CA PHE A 395 40.20 -13.92 33.12
C PHE A 395 40.17 -14.84 34.35
N LYS A 396 39.53 -16.01 34.22
CA LYS A 396 39.48 -17.03 35.29
C LYS A 396 40.87 -17.46 35.74
N ARG A 397 41.79 -17.68 34.80
CA ARG A 397 43.20 -18.05 35.08
C ARG A 397 43.96 -17.08 35.98
N ARG A 398 43.55 -15.80 36.04
CA ARG A 398 44.16 -14.81 36.95
C ARG A 398 43.88 -15.10 38.42
N PHE A 399 42.88 -15.95 38.69
CA PHE A 399 42.39 -16.28 40.01
C PHE A 399 42.46 -17.79 40.31
N ASP A 400 43.30 -18.56 39.60
CA ASP A 400 43.38 -20.03 39.77
C ASP A 400 43.66 -20.49 41.22
N ASN A 401 44.17 -19.60 42.09
CA ASN A 401 44.42 -19.85 43.50
C ASN A 401 43.26 -19.46 44.44
N ALA A 402 42.13 -18.94 43.92
CA ALA A 402 40.96 -18.53 44.68
C ALA A 402 39.90 -19.65 44.77
N ASN A 403 38.87 -19.45 45.60
CA ASN A 403 37.74 -20.38 45.68
C ASN A 403 37.02 -20.45 44.32
N PRO A 404 36.79 -21.65 43.74
CA PRO A 404 36.07 -21.82 42.48
C PRO A 404 34.72 -21.08 42.39
N GLU A 405 33.98 -20.96 43.48
CA GLU A 405 32.69 -20.25 43.52
C GLU A 405 32.86 -18.73 43.36
N ASP A 406 33.86 -18.16 44.03
CA ASP A 406 34.21 -16.73 43.87
C ASP A 406 34.69 -16.43 42.44
N ILE A 407 35.43 -17.36 41.82
CA ILE A 407 35.88 -17.24 40.43
C ILE A 407 34.68 -17.21 39.47
N GLU A 408 33.66 -18.05 39.69
CA GLU A 408 32.44 -18.03 38.87
C GLU A 408 31.65 -16.73 39.06
N ASN A 409 31.47 -16.26 40.31
CA ASN A 409 30.80 -14.99 40.59
C ASN A 409 31.52 -13.79 39.96
N LEU A 410 32.86 -13.78 39.99
CA LEU A 410 33.67 -12.78 39.30
C LEU A 410 33.56 -12.91 37.78
N ALA A 411 33.46 -14.13 37.24
CA ALA A 411 33.25 -14.33 35.81
C ALA A 411 31.94 -13.69 35.37
N TYR A 412 30.81 -13.92 36.07
CA TYR A 412 29.53 -13.29 35.76
C TYR A 412 29.60 -11.76 35.72
N LYS A 413 30.35 -11.12 36.63
CA LYS A 413 30.61 -9.67 36.56
C LYS A 413 31.42 -9.28 35.33
N LYS A 414 32.46 -10.06 34.99
CA LYS A 414 33.27 -9.84 33.78
C LYS A 414 32.45 -9.97 32.49
N ILE A 415 31.40 -10.78 32.49
CA ILE A 415 30.49 -10.93 31.34
C ILE A 415 29.62 -9.70 31.16
N ILE A 416 29.10 -9.11 32.24
CA ILE A 416 28.38 -7.83 32.15
C ILE A 416 29.28 -6.74 31.55
N ASP A 417 30.55 -6.70 31.95
CA ASP A 417 31.53 -5.79 31.34
C ASP A 417 31.74 -6.09 29.85
N PHE A 418 31.80 -7.37 29.47
CA PHE A 418 31.92 -7.81 28.07
C PHE A 418 30.69 -7.43 27.25
N GLU A 419 29.48 -7.69 27.73
CA GLU A 419 28.22 -7.29 27.08
C GLU A 419 28.14 -5.78 26.86
N THR A 420 28.59 -5.02 27.86
CA THR A 420 28.69 -3.56 27.77
C THR A 420 29.73 -3.13 26.72
N SER A 421 30.89 -3.78 26.68
CA SER A 421 31.94 -3.57 25.67
C SER A 421 31.42 -3.87 24.26
N GLN A 422 30.73 -5.00 24.10
CA GLN A 422 30.14 -5.44 22.84
C GLN A 422 29.12 -4.43 22.32
N THR A 423 28.16 -4.02 23.15
CA THR A 423 27.15 -3.02 22.78
C THR A 423 27.78 -1.68 22.41
N LYS A 424 28.81 -1.24 23.15
CA LYS A 424 29.58 -0.03 22.82
C LYS A 424 30.26 -0.12 21.46
N ALA A 425 30.79 -1.29 21.09
CA ALA A 425 31.38 -1.52 19.77
C ALA A 425 30.35 -1.36 18.64
N PHE A 426 29.15 -1.93 18.79
CA PHE A 426 28.05 -1.73 17.86
C PHE A 426 27.61 -0.25 17.79
N LEU A 427 27.40 0.40 18.94
CA LEU A 427 26.99 1.81 19.00
C LEU A 427 28.03 2.73 18.33
N LYS A 428 29.33 2.48 18.54
CA LYS A 428 30.42 3.24 17.90
C LYS A 428 30.32 3.19 16.37
N LEU A 429 29.91 2.06 15.81
CA LEU A 429 29.83 1.84 14.37
C LEU A 429 28.48 2.22 13.75
N LYS A 430 27.40 2.31 14.54
CA LYS A 430 26.03 2.57 14.07
C LYS A 430 25.96 3.76 13.11
N SER A 431 26.52 4.91 13.48
CA SER A 431 26.48 6.12 12.63
C SER A 431 27.09 5.91 11.24
N SER A 432 28.23 5.19 11.19
CA SER A 432 28.89 4.86 9.92
C SER A 432 28.11 3.81 9.12
N PHE A 433 27.53 2.82 9.79
CA PHE A 433 26.66 1.81 9.19
C PHE A 433 25.43 2.47 8.57
N THR A 434 24.69 3.29 9.33
CA THR A 434 23.50 4.02 8.85
C THR A 434 23.84 4.89 7.64
N LYS A 435 24.95 5.63 7.68
CA LYS A 435 25.40 6.46 6.55
C LYS A 435 25.71 5.61 5.31
N ASN A 436 26.39 4.47 5.47
CA ASN A 436 26.69 3.57 4.35
C ASN A 436 25.44 2.88 3.82
N TRP A 437 24.50 2.50 4.71
CA TRP A 437 23.22 1.92 4.34
C TRP A 437 22.42 2.88 3.47
N VAL A 438 22.27 4.14 3.93
CA VAL A 438 21.60 5.20 3.17
C VAL A 438 22.31 5.43 1.84
N SER A 439 23.65 5.58 1.83
CA SER A 439 24.43 5.77 0.59
C SER A 439 24.23 4.63 -0.40
N LYS A 440 24.30 3.36 0.03
CA LYS A 440 24.11 2.19 -0.84
C LYS A 440 22.67 2.06 -1.31
N SER A 441 21.71 2.37 -0.44
CA SER A 441 20.29 2.40 -0.79
C SER A 441 20.01 3.48 -1.83
N GLU A 442 20.58 4.67 -1.66
CA GLU A 442 20.53 5.76 -2.64
C GLU A 442 21.24 5.40 -3.94
N GLU A 443 22.43 4.80 -3.92
CA GLU A 443 23.14 4.36 -5.13
C GLU A 443 22.30 3.38 -5.97
N LYS A 444 21.59 2.47 -5.31
CA LYS A 444 20.74 1.47 -5.95
C LYS A 444 19.33 1.96 -6.26
N ALA A 445 18.87 3.03 -5.61
CA ALA A 445 17.55 3.57 -5.87
C ALA A 445 17.46 4.00 -7.34
N PRO A 446 16.36 3.68 -8.03
CA PRO A 446 16.17 4.15 -9.40
C PRO A 446 16.22 5.68 -9.44
N PRO A 447 16.65 6.29 -10.56
CA PRO A 447 16.71 7.75 -10.68
C PRO A 447 15.32 8.38 -10.49
N ILE A 448 14.27 7.63 -10.78
CA ILE A 448 12.87 7.99 -10.56
C ILE A 448 12.08 6.70 -10.36
N VAL A 449 11.19 6.66 -9.38
CA VAL A 449 10.30 5.51 -9.16
C VAL A 449 9.20 5.53 -10.24
N PRO A 450 9.10 4.52 -11.11
CA PRO A 450 8.05 4.49 -12.11
C PRO A 450 6.67 4.30 -11.47
N LEU A 451 5.76 5.24 -11.72
CA LEU A 451 4.38 5.19 -11.22
C LEU A 451 3.39 5.04 -12.37
N ASP A 452 2.26 4.40 -12.08
CA ASP A 452 1.07 4.40 -12.90
C ASP A 452 0.10 5.49 -12.44
N TYR A 453 -0.51 6.16 -13.41
CA TYR A 453 -1.63 7.09 -13.21
C TYR A 453 -2.89 6.40 -13.74
N LEU A 454 -3.74 5.95 -12.83
CA LEU A 454 -4.89 5.11 -13.13
C LEU A 454 -6.17 5.89 -12.90
N GLU A 455 -6.81 6.36 -13.97
CA GLU A 455 -8.00 7.20 -13.90
C GLU A 455 -9.23 6.45 -14.42
N PHE A 456 -10.15 6.09 -13.52
CA PHE A 456 -11.45 5.52 -13.88
C PHE A 456 -12.55 6.59 -13.85
N ILE A 457 -12.57 7.42 -12.80
CA ILE A 457 -13.46 8.57 -12.69
C ILE A 457 -12.71 9.84 -13.13
N PRO A 458 -13.30 10.68 -14.00
CA PRO A 458 -12.61 11.86 -14.51
C PRO A 458 -12.03 12.74 -13.40
N GLY A 459 -10.71 12.93 -13.46
CA GLY A 459 -9.89 13.71 -12.55
C GLY A 459 -9.85 13.22 -11.10
N VAL A 460 -10.10 11.93 -10.88
CA VAL A 460 -9.84 11.24 -9.60
C VAL A 460 -8.87 10.08 -9.86
N PRO A 461 -7.57 10.37 -10.09
CA PRO A 461 -6.59 9.33 -10.38
C PRO A 461 -6.16 8.57 -9.13
N ILE A 462 -5.78 7.31 -9.35
CA ILE A 462 -5.08 6.47 -8.38
C ILE A 462 -3.63 6.35 -8.85
N VAL A 463 -2.70 6.53 -7.90
CA VAL A 463 -1.26 6.47 -8.16
C VAL A 463 -0.68 5.28 -7.45
N LEU A 464 -0.10 4.36 -8.20
CA LEU A 464 0.54 3.16 -7.66
C LEU A 464 1.90 2.95 -8.33
N PRO A 465 2.86 2.27 -7.68
CA PRO A 465 4.04 1.76 -8.36
C PRO A 465 3.65 0.92 -9.57
N LYS A 466 4.40 1.02 -10.67
CA LYS A 466 4.16 0.16 -11.85
C LYS A 466 4.25 -1.32 -11.54
N GLN A 467 5.16 -1.66 -10.64
CA GLN A 467 5.47 -3.01 -10.23
C GLN A 467 5.34 -3.09 -8.72
N LEU A 468 4.58 -4.08 -8.27
CA LEU A 468 4.57 -4.56 -6.89
C LEU A 468 5.25 -5.93 -6.88
N THR A 469 5.82 -6.28 -5.74
CA THR A 469 6.37 -7.62 -5.53
C THR A 469 5.45 -8.35 -4.57
N SER A 470 4.77 -9.40 -5.04
CA SER A 470 3.92 -10.21 -4.19
C SER A 470 4.73 -10.94 -3.12
N LEU A 471 4.03 -11.49 -2.13
CA LEU A 471 4.63 -12.29 -1.05
C LEU A 471 5.47 -13.47 -1.58
N ASN A 472 5.09 -13.98 -2.76
CA ASN A 472 5.75 -15.09 -3.44
C ASN A 472 6.94 -14.64 -4.32
N GLY A 473 7.29 -13.36 -4.27
CA GLY A 473 8.31 -12.74 -5.10
C GLY A 473 7.93 -12.59 -6.57
N GLN A 474 6.64 -12.69 -6.92
CA GLN A 474 6.17 -12.45 -8.29
C GLN A 474 5.98 -10.96 -8.53
N VAL A 475 6.34 -10.49 -9.72
CA VAL A 475 6.12 -9.11 -10.14
C VAL A 475 4.67 -8.94 -10.59
N VAL A 476 3.94 -8.08 -9.89
CA VAL A 476 2.54 -7.72 -10.17
C VAL A 476 2.52 -6.35 -10.85
N TRP A 477 1.90 -6.27 -12.03
CA TRP A 477 1.79 -5.03 -12.80
C TRP A 477 0.46 -4.34 -12.53
N THR A 478 0.50 -3.16 -11.88
CA THR A 478 -0.71 -2.47 -11.40
C THR A 478 -1.63 -2.01 -12.55
N ASN A 479 -1.07 -1.43 -13.61
CA ASN A 479 -1.84 -1.08 -14.81
C ASN A 479 -2.45 -2.31 -15.53
N GLY A 480 -1.81 -3.49 -15.43
CA GLY A 480 -2.35 -4.71 -16.01
C GLY A 480 -3.72 -5.05 -15.41
N ILE A 481 -3.76 -5.12 -14.08
CA ILE A 481 -4.98 -5.41 -13.30
C ILE A 481 -6.03 -4.32 -13.52
N PHE A 482 -5.63 -3.04 -13.46
CA PHE A 482 -6.53 -1.92 -13.73
C PHE A 482 -7.21 -2.04 -15.09
N ASN A 483 -6.45 -2.36 -16.15
CA ASN A 483 -6.98 -2.48 -17.50
C ASN A 483 -7.92 -3.69 -17.66
N GLU A 484 -7.67 -4.79 -16.97
CA GLU A 484 -8.58 -5.95 -16.95
C GLU A 484 -9.93 -5.58 -16.34
N ILE A 485 -9.92 -4.90 -15.18
CA ILE A 485 -11.14 -4.41 -14.53
C ILE A 485 -11.82 -3.35 -15.39
N LYS A 486 -11.08 -2.37 -15.95
CA LYS A 486 -11.61 -1.37 -16.88
C LYS A 486 -12.34 -2.03 -18.05
N LYS A 487 -11.75 -3.05 -18.69
CA LYS A 487 -12.39 -3.80 -19.79
C LYS A 487 -13.70 -4.48 -19.37
N LYS A 488 -13.73 -5.10 -18.19
CA LYS A 488 -14.94 -5.70 -17.62
C LYS A 488 -16.05 -4.66 -17.43
N TYR A 489 -15.74 -3.50 -16.85
CA TYR A 489 -16.71 -2.43 -16.64
C TYR A 489 -17.17 -1.79 -17.95
N THR A 490 -16.28 -1.60 -18.92
CA THR A 490 -16.65 -1.13 -20.26
C THR A 490 -17.63 -2.07 -20.94
N ALA A 491 -17.38 -3.38 -20.89
CA ALA A 491 -18.29 -4.38 -21.46
C ALA A 491 -19.66 -4.38 -20.75
N ALA A 492 -19.66 -4.31 -19.42
CA ALA A 492 -20.89 -4.23 -18.63
C ALA A 492 -21.69 -2.95 -18.91
N PHE A 493 -21.02 -1.80 -19.06
CA PHE A 493 -21.66 -0.54 -19.44
C PHE A 493 -22.34 -0.65 -20.81
N TYR A 494 -21.66 -1.18 -21.82
CA TYR A 494 -22.25 -1.33 -23.14
C TYR A 494 -23.41 -2.32 -23.20
N ASP A 495 -23.32 -3.44 -22.47
CA ASP A 495 -24.44 -4.36 -22.32
C ASP A 495 -25.64 -3.67 -21.67
N PHE A 496 -25.40 -2.93 -20.59
CA PHE A 496 -26.43 -2.18 -19.89
C PHE A 496 -27.11 -1.13 -20.77
N ILE A 497 -26.34 -0.27 -21.46
CA ILE A 497 -26.89 0.79 -22.32
C ILE A 497 -27.63 0.20 -23.52
N TYR A 498 -26.99 -0.69 -24.29
CA TYR A 498 -27.52 -1.08 -25.59
C TYR A 498 -28.45 -2.29 -25.55
N ASN A 499 -28.18 -3.27 -24.68
CA ASN A 499 -28.97 -4.50 -24.62
C ASN A 499 -30.05 -4.43 -23.55
N LYS A 500 -29.78 -3.81 -22.39
CA LYS A 500 -30.74 -3.74 -21.27
C LYS A 500 -31.67 -2.53 -21.35
N LEU A 501 -31.15 -1.34 -21.63
CA LEU A 501 -31.96 -0.14 -21.83
C LEU A 501 -32.45 0.04 -23.27
N HIS A 502 -32.03 -0.84 -24.18
CA HIS A 502 -32.41 -0.83 -25.59
C HIS A 502 -32.12 0.51 -26.31
N ILE A 503 -31.08 1.23 -25.86
CA ILE A 503 -30.62 2.44 -26.54
C ILE A 503 -29.90 2.03 -27.84
N PRO A 504 -30.09 2.71 -28.98
CA PRO A 504 -29.38 2.39 -30.22
C PRO A 504 -27.86 2.52 -30.08
N ARG A 505 -27.08 1.71 -30.81
CA ARG A 505 -25.61 1.74 -30.76
C ARG A 505 -24.99 2.98 -31.39
N ASP A 506 -25.73 3.65 -32.26
CA ASP A 506 -25.38 4.91 -32.92
C ASP A 506 -25.87 6.14 -32.15
N ALA A 507 -26.46 5.94 -30.96
CA ALA A 507 -26.96 7.02 -30.12
C ALA A 507 -25.83 7.96 -29.66
N ASP A 508 -26.11 9.25 -29.69
CA ASP A 508 -25.16 10.26 -29.19
C ASP A 508 -25.17 10.35 -27.65
N SER A 509 -24.25 11.15 -27.09
CA SER A 509 -24.13 11.31 -25.64
C SER A 509 -25.40 11.86 -24.99
N LYS A 510 -26.17 12.69 -25.69
CA LYS A 510 -27.42 13.27 -25.18
C LYS A 510 -28.54 12.23 -25.15
N GLU A 511 -28.61 11.38 -26.16
CA GLU A 511 -29.57 10.27 -26.22
C GLU A 511 -29.30 9.24 -25.13
N ILE A 512 -28.04 8.88 -24.88
CA ILE A 512 -27.67 7.98 -23.78
C ILE A 512 -28.03 8.61 -22.42
N VAL A 513 -27.70 9.89 -22.22
CA VAL A 513 -28.06 10.64 -21.00
C VAL A 513 -29.58 10.70 -20.81
N ALA A 514 -30.34 10.90 -21.89
CA ALA A 514 -31.80 10.91 -21.85
C ALA A 514 -32.35 9.54 -21.43
N GLY A 515 -31.83 8.45 -21.99
CA GLY A 515 -32.23 7.07 -21.63
C GLY A 515 -31.98 6.74 -20.16
N ILE A 516 -30.82 7.13 -19.61
CA ILE A 516 -30.53 6.97 -18.17
C ILE A 516 -31.47 7.84 -17.33
N SER A 517 -31.69 9.10 -17.72
CA SER A 517 -32.62 9.98 -17.02
C SER A 517 -34.06 9.46 -17.04
N GLU A 518 -34.47 8.76 -18.11
CA GLU A 518 -35.77 8.11 -18.23
C GLU A 518 -35.87 6.89 -17.31
N LEU A 519 -34.85 6.04 -17.25
CA LEU A 519 -34.77 4.95 -16.28
C LEU A 519 -34.92 5.47 -14.84
N VAL A 520 -34.17 6.50 -14.45
CA VAL A 520 -34.26 7.06 -13.10
C VAL A 520 -35.65 7.66 -12.83
N ALA A 521 -36.28 8.28 -13.84
CA ALA A 521 -37.66 8.75 -13.72
C ALA A 521 -38.68 7.60 -13.58
N GLN A 522 -38.47 6.47 -14.28
CA GLN A 522 -39.27 5.27 -14.11
C GLN A 522 -39.08 4.67 -12.72
N LEU A 523 -37.85 4.61 -12.22
CA LEU A 523 -37.54 4.17 -10.86
C LEU A 523 -38.22 5.05 -9.79
N GLU A 524 -38.27 6.37 -10.01
CA GLU A 524 -39.00 7.28 -9.11
C GLU A 524 -40.51 6.98 -9.14
N LYS A 525 -41.09 6.67 -10.30
CA LYS A 525 -42.49 6.23 -10.39
C LYS A 525 -42.72 4.91 -9.65
N THR A 526 -41.82 3.94 -9.83
CA THR A 526 -41.85 2.65 -9.11
C THR A 526 -41.78 2.88 -7.59
N ALA A 527 -40.84 3.72 -7.12
CA ALA A 527 -40.71 4.05 -5.71
C ALA A 527 -41.95 4.78 -5.16
N ASN A 528 -42.59 5.64 -5.94
CA ASN A 528 -43.86 6.28 -5.55
C ASN A 528 -45.01 5.26 -5.41
N LEU A 529 -45.06 4.25 -6.28
CA LEU A 529 -46.06 3.18 -6.22
C LEU A 529 -45.84 2.28 -5.00
N LEU A 530 -44.60 1.86 -4.76
CA LEU A 530 -44.25 0.93 -3.68
C LEU A 530 -44.32 1.60 -2.29
N PHE A 531 -43.90 2.85 -2.19
CA PHE A 531 -43.72 3.55 -0.90
C PHE A 531 -44.68 4.74 -0.78
N ALA A 532 -45.98 4.47 -0.75
CA ALA A 532 -46.98 5.54 -0.70
C ALA A 532 -46.87 6.39 0.59
N GLY A 533 -47.21 7.69 0.48
CA GLY A 533 -47.22 8.65 1.59
C GLY A 533 -46.54 9.98 1.23
N ASP A 534 -47.06 11.10 1.73
CA ASP A 534 -46.49 12.44 1.47
C ASP A 534 -45.27 12.73 2.35
N LEU A 535 -44.09 12.86 1.72
CA LEU A 535 -42.80 13.14 2.35
C LEU A 535 -42.71 14.54 3.00
N HIS A 536 -43.67 15.43 2.73
CA HIS A 536 -43.74 16.75 3.37
C HIS A 536 -44.50 16.75 4.70
N THR A 537 -45.14 15.62 5.04
CA THR A 537 -45.89 15.47 6.30
C THR A 537 -45.25 14.39 7.17
N LEU A 538 -45.37 14.55 8.50
CA LEU A 538 -44.90 13.54 9.45
C LEU A 538 -45.58 12.18 9.22
N LYS A 539 -46.91 12.18 9.05
CA LYS A 539 -47.69 10.96 8.84
C LYS A 539 -47.35 10.28 7.51
N GLY A 540 -47.29 11.04 6.43
CA GLY A 540 -46.99 10.50 5.10
C GLY A 540 -45.56 10.00 4.96
N THR A 541 -44.59 10.69 5.56
CA THR A 541 -43.20 10.21 5.62
C THR A 541 -43.12 8.90 6.40
N LYS A 542 -43.78 8.82 7.56
CA LYS A 542 -43.81 7.59 8.36
C LYS A 542 -44.40 6.41 7.60
N GLU A 543 -45.55 6.59 6.95
CA GLU A 543 -46.17 5.54 6.13
C GLU A 543 -45.25 5.06 5.01
N SER A 544 -44.58 6.00 4.33
CA SER A 544 -43.62 5.69 3.27
C SER A 544 -42.44 4.86 3.77
N VAL A 545 -41.90 5.22 4.94
CA VAL A 545 -40.76 4.51 5.56
C VAL A 545 -41.17 3.12 6.04
N ASP A 546 -42.33 2.99 6.68
CA ASP A 546 -42.82 1.70 7.17
C ASP A 546 -42.97 0.70 6.01
N LYS A 547 -43.48 1.15 4.86
CA LYS A 547 -43.55 0.34 3.62
C LYS A 547 -42.18 -0.05 3.07
N MET A 548 -41.17 0.80 3.18
CA MET A 548 -39.80 0.46 2.75
C MET A 548 -39.26 -0.73 3.56
N PHE A 549 -39.42 -0.71 4.89
CA PHE A 549 -39.01 -1.82 5.77
C PHE A 549 -39.88 -3.08 5.61
N GLU A 550 -41.17 -2.94 5.26
CA GLU A 550 -42.02 -4.10 4.94
C GLU A 550 -41.58 -4.79 3.64
N MET A 551 -41.20 -3.99 2.63
CA MET A 551 -40.70 -4.51 1.36
C MET A 551 -39.31 -5.11 1.50
N MET A 552 -38.43 -4.46 2.27
CA MET A 552 -37.05 -4.86 2.54
C MET A 552 -36.83 -4.99 4.06
N PRO A 553 -37.22 -6.12 4.67
CA PRO A 553 -37.03 -6.34 6.10
C PRO A 553 -35.56 -6.33 6.47
N CYS A 554 -35.26 -5.80 7.65
CA CYS A 554 -33.92 -5.73 8.22
C CYS A 554 -33.84 -6.65 9.44
N GLY A 555 -32.64 -7.15 9.73
CA GLY A 555 -32.36 -7.96 10.91
C GLY A 555 -32.29 -7.14 12.19
N LYS A 556 -32.07 -7.85 13.29
CA LYS A 556 -31.75 -7.24 14.58
C LYS A 556 -30.33 -6.68 14.58
N VAL A 557 -30.16 -5.61 15.35
CA VAL A 557 -28.88 -4.91 15.53
C VAL A 557 -28.49 -4.92 17.00
N MET A 558 -27.19 -4.97 17.25
CA MET A 558 -26.61 -4.87 18.58
C MET A 558 -26.55 -3.39 18.98
N ALA A 559 -27.16 -3.04 20.11
CA ALA A 559 -27.22 -1.67 20.61
C ALA A 559 -27.07 -1.61 22.13
N VAL A 560 -26.75 -0.44 22.68
CA VAL A 560 -26.63 -0.26 24.14
C VAL A 560 -28.00 -0.45 24.80
N LYS A 561 -28.04 -1.13 25.94
CA LYS A 561 -29.26 -1.38 26.74
C LYS A 561 -29.92 -0.08 27.21
N GLU A 562 -31.25 -0.06 27.24
CA GLU A 562 -32.01 1.14 27.65
C GLU A 562 -31.64 1.65 29.05
N GLU A 563 -31.35 0.75 29.99
CA GLU A 563 -30.94 1.09 31.36
C GLU A 563 -29.66 1.95 31.40
N ILE A 564 -28.71 1.68 30.50
CA ILE A 564 -27.47 2.45 30.37
C ILE A 564 -27.74 3.79 29.69
N LEU A 565 -28.60 3.81 28.67
CA LEU A 565 -29.01 5.03 27.98
C LEU A 565 -29.78 5.98 28.91
N GLU A 566 -30.67 5.46 29.75
CA GLU A 566 -31.38 6.21 30.78
C GLU A 566 -30.42 6.82 31.80
N LYS A 567 -29.45 6.02 32.28
CA LYS A 567 -28.39 6.52 33.17
C LYS A 567 -27.62 7.68 32.54
N LEU A 568 -27.21 7.54 31.28
CA LEU A 568 -26.49 8.59 30.54
C LEU A 568 -27.34 9.86 30.37
N LEU A 569 -28.64 9.74 30.07
CA LEU A 569 -29.56 10.90 29.96
C LEU A 569 -29.77 11.61 31.29
N CYS A 570 -29.71 10.88 32.41
CA CYS A 570 -29.81 11.45 33.76
C CYS A 570 -28.49 12.12 34.19
N GLU A 571 -27.35 11.53 33.84
CA GLU A 571 -26.01 12.03 34.18
C GLU A 571 -25.64 13.26 33.32
N PHE A 572 -25.97 13.21 32.03
CA PHE A 572 -25.75 14.28 31.06
C PHE A 572 -27.10 14.77 30.53
N ILE A 573 -27.62 15.85 31.11
CA ILE A 573 -28.98 16.35 30.80
C ILE A 573 -29.00 17.03 29.41
N PRO A 574 -29.74 16.49 28.40
CA PRO A 574 -29.90 17.14 27.09
C PRO A 574 -30.89 18.32 27.16
N SER A 575 -30.36 19.49 27.46
CA SER A 575 -31.16 20.70 27.70
C SER A 575 -31.86 21.20 26.42
N ASN A 576 -31.21 21.13 25.26
CA ASN A 576 -31.80 21.55 23.98
C ASN A 576 -32.93 20.60 23.56
N LEU A 577 -32.78 19.28 23.82
CA LEU A 577 -33.84 18.31 23.56
C LEU A 577 -35.08 18.59 24.41
N LEU A 578 -34.89 18.80 25.72
CA LEU A 578 -35.99 19.10 26.66
C LEU A 578 -36.78 20.34 26.19
N VAL A 579 -36.07 21.42 25.84
CA VAL A 579 -36.68 22.66 25.33
C VAL A 579 -37.39 22.41 24.00
N ALA A 580 -36.77 21.70 23.06
CA ALA A 580 -37.36 21.42 21.74
C ALA A 580 -38.64 20.56 21.82
N MET A 581 -38.73 19.69 22.82
CA MET A 581 -39.88 18.83 23.06
C MET A 581 -40.92 19.42 24.02
N GLY A 582 -40.58 20.48 24.75
CA GLY A 582 -41.46 21.15 25.70
C GLY A 582 -41.55 20.46 27.06
N TYR A 583 -40.50 19.76 27.48
CA TYR A 583 -40.41 19.10 28.80
C TYR A 583 -39.51 19.89 29.75
N THR A 584 -39.80 19.81 31.04
CA THR A 584 -39.06 20.52 32.09
C THR A 584 -38.09 19.63 32.86
N SER A 585 -38.21 18.31 32.74
CA SER A 585 -37.33 17.33 33.38
C SER A 585 -37.12 16.09 32.52
N ILE A 586 -36.07 15.31 32.83
CA ILE A 586 -35.80 14.03 32.16
C ILE A 586 -36.90 13.01 32.45
N GLY A 587 -37.48 13.01 33.65
CA GLY A 587 -38.62 12.13 33.96
C GLY A 587 -39.80 12.35 33.02
N GLU A 588 -40.19 13.61 32.78
CA GLU A 588 -41.27 13.94 31.84
C GLU A 588 -40.96 13.51 30.39
N LEU A 589 -39.68 13.58 29.98
CA LEU A 589 -39.25 13.12 28.67
C LEU A 589 -39.35 11.59 28.55
N LEU A 590 -38.87 10.86 29.56
CA LEU A 590 -38.83 9.39 29.58
C LEU A 590 -40.22 8.76 29.75
N ASP A 591 -41.17 9.45 30.37
CA ASP A 591 -42.58 9.06 30.41
C ASP A 591 -43.23 9.08 29.00
N ALA A 592 -42.71 9.91 28.10
CA ALA A 592 -43.29 10.13 26.76
C ALA A 592 -42.52 9.41 25.64
N VAL A 593 -41.22 9.18 25.81
CA VAL A 593 -40.31 8.65 24.78
C VAL A 593 -39.33 7.67 25.44
N THR A 594 -39.12 6.51 24.81
CA THR A 594 -38.18 5.51 25.33
C THR A 594 -36.75 6.07 25.44
N PRO A 595 -35.94 5.60 26.41
CA PRO A 595 -34.55 6.05 26.58
C PRO A 595 -33.75 6.00 25.28
N ARG A 596 -33.96 4.95 24.47
CA ARG A 596 -33.32 4.75 23.17
C ARG A 596 -33.62 5.88 22.17
N LYS A 597 -34.90 6.23 22.01
CA LYS A 597 -35.33 7.32 21.14
C LYS A 597 -34.92 8.69 21.66
N ALA A 598 -35.01 8.89 22.98
CA ALA A 598 -34.58 10.13 23.63
C ALA A 598 -33.08 10.38 23.40
N MET A 599 -32.24 9.35 23.57
CA MET A 599 -30.81 9.45 23.31
C MET A 599 -30.49 9.75 21.84
N ALA A 600 -31.15 9.06 20.91
CA ALA A 600 -30.95 9.31 19.49
C ALA A 600 -31.27 10.77 19.12
N LEU A 601 -32.39 11.30 19.64
CA LEU A 601 -32.79 12.69 19.43
C LEU A 601 -31.83 13.68 20.12
N ALA A 602 -31.28 13.33 21.29
CA ALA A 602 -30.28 14.14 21.99
C ALA A 602 -29.02 14.33 21.13
N PHE A 603 -28.52 13.25 20.51
CA PHE A 603 -27.33 13.30 19.64
C PHE A 603 -27.47 14.27 18.44
N ILE A 604 -28.69 14.56 17.99
CA ILE A 604 -28.94 15.49 16.87
C ILE A 604 -29.35 16.89 17.35
N SER A 605 -29.87 17.02 18.56
CA SER A 605 -30.33 18.30 19.11
C SER A 605 -29.28 19.03 19.94
N GLU A 606 -28.37 18.31 20.58
CA GLU A 606 -27.32 18.86 21.44
C GLU A 606 -26.06 19.29 20.66
N GLU A 607 -25.16 20.01 21.34
CA GLU A 607 -23.86 20.39 20.78
C GLU A 607 -22.86 19.22 20.78
N ARG A 608 -21.81 19.30 19.95
CA ARG A 608 -20.76 18.27 19.85
C ARG A 608 -20.17 17.87 21.21
N ALA A 609 -19.96 18.85 22.11
CA ALA A 609 -19.44 18.60 23.45
C ALA A 609 -20.33 17.67 24.31
N TYR A 610 -21.64 17.60 24.05
CA TYR A 610 -22.53 16.64 24.71
C TYR A 610 -22.24 15.21 24.23
N VAL A 611 -22.13 15.03 22.91
CA VAL A 611 -21.82 13.73 22.30
C VAL A 611 -20.43 13.24 22.73
N ASP A 612 -19.44 14.12 22.75
CA ASP A 612 -18.07 13.78 23.15
C ASP A 612 -18.02 13.27 24.61
N ARG A 613 -18.78 13.86 25.53
CA ARG A 613 -18.86 13.38 26.94
C ARG A 613 -19.46 11.99 27.04
N ILE A 614 -20.51 11.71 26.27
CA ILE A 614 -21.15 10.38 26.26
C ILE A 614 -20.19 9.34 25.68
N ASN A 615 -19.51 9.67 24.58
CA ASN A 615 -18.54 8.79 23.97
C ASN A 615 -17.39 8.46 24.94
N LEU A 616 -16.82 9.46 25.62
CA LEU A 616 -15.79 9.23 26.65
C LEU A 616 -16.28 8.34 27.80
N TRP A 617 -17.52 8.55 28.26
CA TRP A 617 -18.08 7.71 29.30
C TRP A 617 -18.23 6.26 28.84
N LEU A 618 -18.73 6.06 27.62
CA LEU A 618 -18.91 4.73 27.02
C LEU A 618 -17.57 4.03 26.76
N GLU A 619 -16.55 4.76 26.32
CA GLU A 619 -15.20 4.26 26.14
C GLU A 619 -14.68 3.55 27.40
N ASP A 620 -14.83 4.19 28.57
CA ASP A 620 -14.36 3.67 29.85
C ASP A 620 -15.26 2.57 30.45
N ASN A 621 -16.58 2.68 30.25
CA ASN A 621 -17.57 1.92 31.02
C ASN A 621 -18.34 0.86 30.22
N LEU A 622 -18.37 0.94 28.90
CA LEU A 622 -19.14 0.00 28.08
C LEU A 622 -18.47 -1.38 28.10
N ARG A 623 -19.29 -2.41 28.34
CA ARG A 623 -18.90 -3.82 28.33
C ARG A 623 -19.86 -4.62 27.44
N PRO A 624 -19.47 -5.82 26.95
CA PRO A 624 -20.35 -6.65 26.12
C PRO A 624 -21.73 -6.89 26.74
N ASP A 625 -21.82 -7.12 28.06
CA ASP A 625 -23.08 -7.34 28.78
C ASP A 625 -23.99 -6.10 28.83
N ASN A 626 -23.49 -4.91 28.48
CA ASN A 626 -24.28 -3.68 28.38
C ASN A 626 -24.97 -3.52 27.02
N MET A 627 -24.78 -4.47 26.11
CA MET A 627 -25.38 -4.48 24.78
C MET A 627 -26.56 -5.47 24.72
N GLU A 628 -27.47 -5.26 23.78
CA GLU A 628 -28.61 -6.13 23.51
C GLU A 628 -28.96 -6.13 22.01
N GLU A 629 -29.59 -7.20 21.54
CA GLU A 629 -30.10 -7.32 20.18
C GLU A 629 -31.51 -6.72 20.08
N VAL A 630 -31.66 -5.66 19.29
CA VAL A 630 -32.91 -4.90 19.14
C VAL A 630 -33.33 -4.80 17.68
N GLU A 631 -34.62 -4.59 17.46
CA GLU A 631 -35.13 -4.23 16.14
C GLU A 631 -34.73 -2.79 15.79
N ILE A 632 -34.45 -2.52 14.51
CA ILE A 632 -34.13 -1.16 14.06
C ILE A 632 -35.34 -0.25 14.24
N GLU A 633 -35.22 0.69 15.16
CA GLU A 633 -36.25 1.68 15.45
C GLU A 633 -36.15 2.89 14.52
N ARG A 634 -37.29 3.52 14.24
CA ARG A 634 -37.42 4.62 13.28
C ARG A 634 -38.16 5.78 13.93
N ILE A 635 -37.61 7.00 13.80
CA ILE A 635 -38.28 8.23 14.25
C ILE A 635 -38.37 9.21 13.09
N VAL A 636 -39.60 9.62 12.76
CA VAL A 636 -39.84 10.69 11.80
C VAL A 636 -40.00 12.02 12.53
N VAL A 637 -39.20 13.01 12.13
CA VAL A 637 -39.11 14.32 12.76
C VAL A 637 -39.28 15.45 11.75
N GLY A 638 -39.94 16.53 12.18
CA GLY A 638 -40.17 17.70 11.34
C GLY A 638 -39.02 18.69 11.45
N LYS A 639 -38.50 19.19 10.31
CA LYS A 639 -37.37 20.15 10.28
C LYS A 639 -37.61 21.42 11.10
N ASN A 640 -38.86 21.83 11.31
CA ASN A 640 -39.19 23.05 12.06
C ASN A 640 -39.04 22.91 13.58
N LYS A 641 -39.11 21.68 14.13
CA LYS A 641 -39.05 21.45 15.59
C LYS A 641 -37.63 21.28 16.12
N PHE A 642 -36.71 20.90 15.26
CA PHE A 642 -35.31 20.68 15.62
C PHE A 642 -34.44 21.47 14.66
N PRO A 643 -34.05 22.71 15.00
CA PRO A 643 -33.26 23.56 14.11
C PRO A 643 -31.93 22.92 13.70
N ASN A 644 -31.30 22.14 14.59
CA ASN A 644 -30.07 21.39 14.30
C ASN A 644 -30.30 20.17 13.37
N ILE A 645 -31.56 19.77 13.10
CA ILE A 645 -31.86 18.86 11.98
C ILE A 645 -31.70 19.58 10.64
N ALA A 646 -31.81 20.91 10.59
CA ALA A 646 -31.50 21.65 9.37
C ALA A 646 -30.00 21.60 9.01
N SER A 647 -29.12 21.33 9.99
CA SER A 647 -27.70 21.03 9.76
C SER A 647 -27.42 19.57 9.41
N MET A 648 -28.40 18.66 9.43
CA MET A 648 -28.21 17.33 8.86
C MET A 648 -27.97 17.46 7.35
N SER A 649 -26.80 17.00 6.90
CA SER A 649 -26.42 16.97 5.49
C SER A 649 -27.32 16.03 4.66
N ASN A 650 -27.93 15.03 5.30
CA ASN A 650 -28.75 13.99 4.70
C ASN A 650 -30.17 13.96 5.30
N ILE A 651 -31.09 13.28 4.61
CA ILE A 651 -32.50 13.13 5.01
C ILE A 651 -32.71 12.14 6.17
N SER A 652 -31.75 11.23 6.38
CA SER A 652 -31.70 10.27 7.48
C SER A 652 -30.36 10.36 8.23
N ALA A 653 -30.37 10.00 9.51
CA ALA A 653 -29.18 9.79 10.33
C ALA A 653 -29.37 8.56 11.22
N LEU A 654 -28.43 7.63 11.15
CA LEU A 654 -28.35 6.48 12.05
C LEU A 654 -27.60 6.90 13.31
N ASN A 655 -28.22 6.75 14.48
CA ASN A 655 -27.48 6.71 15.73
C ASN A 655 -27.09 5.25 16.02
N LYS A 656 -25.83 4.93 15.74
CA LYS A 656 -25.29 3.56 15.81
C LYS A 656 -25.42 2.96 17.21
N ILE A 657 -25.14 3.74 18.26
CA ILE A 657 -25.17 3.31 19.68
C ILE A 657 -26.58 2.84 20.09
N THR A 658 -27.61 3.55 19.61
CA THR A 658 -29.00 3.27 19.94
C THR A 658 -29.68 2.32 18.96
N GLY A 659 -29.14 2.15 17.75
CA GLY A 659 -29.79 1.41 16.66
C GLY A 659 -30.99 2.16 16.04
N VAL A 660 -31.15 3.46 16.32
CA VAL A 660 -32.28 4.27 15.86
C VAL A 660 -31.93 5.04 14.61
N ILE A 661 -32.81 5.00 13.60
CA ILE A 661 -32.72 5.84 12.41
C ILE A 661 -33.68 7.02 12.54
N ILE A 662 -33.12 8.22 12.55
CA ILE A 662 -33.85 9.48 12.58
C ILE A 662 -34.04 9.96 11.13
N ILE A 663 -35.29 10.28 10.78
CA ILE A 663 -35.71 10.57 9.40
C ILE A 663 -36.41 11.91 9.40
N SER A 664 -35.88 12.86 8.63
CA SER A 664 -36.48 14.19 8.51
C SER A 664 -37.59 14.19 7.45
N THR A 665 -38.61 15.03 7.63
CA THR A 665 -39.58 15.36 6.57
C THR A 665 -38.98 16.36 5.57
N LEU A 666 -39.45 16.34 4.32
CA LEU A 666 -39.06 17.35 3.33
C LEU A 666 -39.74 18.71 3.61
N ALA A 667 -38.96 19.79 3.57
CA ALA A 667 -39.51 21.14 3.58
C ALA A 667 -40.20 21.47 2.24
N LYS A 668 -41.17 22.38 2.25
CA LYS A 668 -41.90 22.79 1.05
C LYS A 668 -40.94 23.36 0.01
N GLY A 669 -40.94 22.80 -1.20
CA GLY A 669 -40.04 23.21 -2.29
C GLY A 669 -38.67 22.53 -2.30
N MET A 670 -38.39 21.60 -1.37
CA MET A 670 -37.17 20.77 -1.35
C MET A 670 -37.48 19.32 -1.78
N GLY A 671 -36.47 18.60 -2.26
CA GLY A 671 -36.59 17.17 -2.64
C GLY A 671 -35.98 16.80 -3.99
N GLY A 672 -35.65 17.78 -4.84
CA GLY A 672 -35.14 17.51 -6.18
C GLY A 672 -36.17 16.83 -7.09
N ARG A 673 -35.71 16.17 -8.15
CA ARG A 673 -36.54 15.43 -9.12
C ARG A 673 -36.93 14.03 -8.66
N TYR A 674 -36.14 13.44 -7.76
CA TYR A 674 -36.25 12.02 -7.37
C TYR A 674 -36.32 11.83 -5.84
N PRO A 675 -37.29 12.47 -5.15
CA PRO A 675 -37.34 12.46 -3.69
C PRO A 675 -37.64 11.07 -3.10
N LYS A 676 -38.47 10.23 -3.73
CA LYS A 676 -38.77 8.90 -3.19
C LYS A 676 -37.59 7.96 -3.30
N LEU A 677 -36.88 7.99 -4.43
CA LEU A 677 -35.65 7.23 -4.59
C LEU A 677 -34.59 7.66 -3.59
N LEU A 678 -34.44 8.96 -3.34
CA LEU A 678 -33.51 9.46 -2.32
C LEU A 678 -33.83 8.86 -0.94
N TYR A 679 -35.10 8.91 -0.51
CA TYR A 679 -35.53 8.32 0.77
C TYR A 679 -35.29 6.83 0.82
N PHE A 680 -35.68 6.12 -0.23
CA PHE A 680 -35.51 4.67 -0.31
C PHE A 680 -34.04 4.27 -0.18
N THR A 681 -33.15 4.85 -0.99
CA THR A 681 -31.75 4.47 -1.01
C THR A 681 -31.04 4.83 0.29
N HIS A 682 -31.20 6.06 0.80
CA HIS A 682 -30.50 6.49 2.02
C HIS A 682 -30.97 5.77 3.27
N ILE A 683 -32.28 5.53 3.42
CA ILE A 683 -32.83 4.91 4.64
C ILE A 683 -32.48 3.42 4.69
N ILE A 684 -32.59 2.69 3.58
CA ILE A 684 -32.21 1.28 3.54
C ILE A 684 -30.70 1.13 3.70
N LYS A 685 -29.88 2.03 3.12
CA LYS A 685 -28.43 2.05 3.40
C LYS A 685 -28.13 2.28 4.88
N SER A 686 -28.83 3.20 5.56
CA SER A 686 -28.69 3.40 7.01
C SER A 686 -29.08 2.15 7.82
N ALA A 687 -30.06 1.36 7.35
CA ALA A 687 -30.43 0.12 8.02
C ALA A 687 -29.35 -0.97 7.85
N ILE A 688 -28.82 -1.12 6.64
CA ILE A 688 -27.69 -2.03 6.34
C ILE A 688 -26.45 -1.62 7.13
N GLU A 689 -26.18 -0.31 7.20
CA GLU A 689 -25.09 0.22 8.02
C GLU A 689 -25.24 -0.22 9.48
N ALA A 690 -26.43 -0.10 10.07
CA ALA A 690 -26.68 -0.55 11.44
C ALA A 690 -26.41 -2.05 11.64
N GLU A 691 -26.78 -2.90 10.69
CA GLU A 691 -26.52 -4.35 10.74
C GLU A 691 -25.03 -4.67 10.62
N HIS A 692 -24.29 -3.94 9.78
CA HIS A 692 -22.85 -4.14 9.62
C HIS A 692 -22.07 -3.64 10.85
N TYR A 693 -22.49 -2.53 11.48
CA TYR A 693 -21.94 -2.11 12.76
C TYR A 693 -22.25 -3.14 13.87
N ALA A 694 -23.47 -3.68 13.89
CA ALA A 694 -23.81 -4.76 14.81
C ALA A 694 -22.93 -5.99 14.59
N TYR A 695 -22.62 -6.34 13.33
CA TYR A 695 -21.71 -7.44 13.01
C TYR A 695 -20.32 -7.23 13.61
N ILE A 696 -19.68 -6.08 13.38
CA ILE A 696 -18.34 -5.82 13.93
C ILE A 696 -18.35 -5.71 15.47
N TRP A 697 -19.42 -5.19 16.06
CA TRP A 697 -19.53 -5.13 17.52
C TRP A 697 -19.75 -6.49 18.15
N ARG A 698 -20.38 -7.44 17.44
CA ARG A 698 -20.41 -8.84 17.88
C ARG A 698 -19.01 -9.45 17.86
N LEU A 699 -18.15 -9.09 16.90
CA LEU A 699 -16.74 -9.52 16.90
C LEU A 699 -16.02 -8.95 18.13
N TYR A 700 -16.04 -7.61 18.31
CA TYR A 700 -15.42 -6.96 19.48
C TYR A 700 -15.96 -7.47 20.82
N ALA A 701 -17.25 -7.82 20.88
CA ALA A 701 -17.88 -8.34 22.09
C ALA A 701 -17.36 -9.71 22.49
N ARG A 702 -16.99 -10.54 21.51
CA ARG A 702 -16.39 -11.85 21.78
C ARG A 702 -14.95 -11.67 22.31
N GLU A 703 -14.19 -10.73 21.75
CA GLU A 703 -12.80 -10.42 22.16
C GLU A 703 -12.72 -9.86 23.61
N ARG A 704 -13.80 -9.24 24.09
CA ARG A 704 -14.02 -8.63 25.44
C ARG A 704 -13.08 -7.48 25.84
N ARG A 705 -11.82 -7.49 25.44
CA ARG A 705 -10.80 -6.51 25.84
C ARG A 705 -11.04 -5.18 25.13
N ASN A 706 -10.95 -4.08 25.87
CA ASN A 706 -11.12 -2.72 25.33
C ASN A 706 -12.42 -2.53 24.53
N PHE A 707 -13.48 -3.30 24.83
CA PHE A 707 -14.73 -3.30 24.06
C PHE A 707 -15.32 -1.89 23.87
N GLY A 708 -15.40 -1.10 24.96
CA GLY A 708 -15.88 0.28 24.89
C GLY A 708 -15.05 1.15 23.95
N ILE A 709 -13.71 1.05 24.02
CA ILE A 709 -12.79 1.75 23.11
C ILE A 709 -13.04 1.33 21.65
N LYS A 710 -13.08 0.02 21.34
CA LYS A 710 -13.29 -0.47 19.97
C LYS A 710 -14.64 -0.01 19.38
N VAL A 711 -15.71 -0.06 20.19
CA VAL A 711 -17.05 0.40 19.78
C VAL A 711 -17.07 1.91 19.50
N ILE A 712 -16.45 2.71 20.36
CA ILE A 712 -16.44 4.17 20.24
C ILE A 712 -15.52 4.63 19.10
N ASN A 713 -14.34 4.04 18.97
CA ASN A 713 -13.43 4.27 17.85
C ASN A 713 -14.11 4.02 16.51
N SER A 714 -14.86 2.92 16.37
CA SER A 714 -15.50 2.59 15.09
C SER A 714 -16.60 3.56 14.67
N ILE A 715 -17.10 4.42 15.58
CA ILE A 715 -18.19 5.38 15.27
C ILE A 715 -17.79 6.85 15.29
N ILE A 716 -16.67 7.23 15.91
CA ILE A 716 -16.24 8.64 16.00
C ILE A 716 -15.90 9.24 14.63
N GLY A 717 -15.61 8.41 13.62
CA GLY A 717 -15.67 8.82 12.22
C GLY A 717 -14.49 9.72 11.82
N HIS A 718 -13.27 9.20 11.93
CA HIS A 718 -12.09 9.72 11.27
C HIS A 718 -12.20 9.50 9.76
N HIS A 719 -13.04 10.29 9.07
CA HIS A 719 -13.20 10.14 7.62
C HIS A 719 -11.87 10.33 6.88
N GLY A 720 -11.35 9.24 6.32
CA GLY A 720 -10.15 9.24 5.48
C GLY A 720 -10.38 9.99 4.17
N LYS A 721 -9.43 10.83 3.78
CA LYS A 721 -9.41 11.46 2.44
C LYS A 721 -8.95 10.49 1.36
N ASP A 722 -8.22 9.45 1.76
CA ASP A 722 -7.58 8.53 0.83
C ASP A 722 -8.57 7.55 0.22
N ILE A 723 -8.34 7.25 -1.06
CA ILE A 723 -9.23 6.46 -1.91
C ILE A 723 -9.42 5.03 -1.35
N PHE A 724 -8.36 4.42 -0.84
CA PHE A 724 -8.37 3.08 -0.25
C PHE A 724 -8.45 3.11 1.28
N SER A 725 -8.97 4.19 1.88
CA SER A 725 -9.17 4.22 3.32
C SER A 725 -10.08 3.08 3.80
N ALA A 726 -9.81 2.53 4.98
CA ALA A 726 -10.66 1.49 5.58
C ALA A 726 -12.13 1.92 5.65
N HIS A 727 -12.39 3.21 5.91
CA HIS A 727 -13.72 3.80 5.83
C HIS A 727 -14.39 3.62 4.46
N ASN A 728 -13.70 3.94 3.36
CA ASN A 728 -14.26 3.80 2.01
C ASN A 728 -14.56 2.34 1.64
N ILE A 729 -13.73 1.40 2.11
CA ILE A 729 -13.92 -0.04 1.91
C ILE A 729 -15.14 -0.54 2.69
N PHE A 730 -15.26 -0.13 3.95
CA PHE A 730 -16.42 -0.43 4.79
C PHE A 730 -17.72 0.18 4.24
N GLU A 731 -17.68 1.43 3.78
CA GLU A 731 -18.82 2.08 3.14
C GLU A 731 -19.25 1.38 1.86
N ASN A 732 -18.30 0.88 1.06
CA ASN A 732 -18.60 0.11 -0.14
C ASN A 732 -19.28 -1.24 0.17
N TRP A 733 -18.96 -1.85 1.32
CA TRP A 733 -19.62 -3.07 1.77
C TRP A 733 -21.14 -2.86 1.96
N HIS A 734 -21.56 -1.72 2.53
CA HIS A 734 -22.98 -1.37 2.64
C HIS A 734 -23.67 -1.23 1.27
N GLN A 735 -22.97 -0.64 0.29
CA GLN A 735 -23.52 -0.46 -1.06
C GLN A 735 -23.66 -1.80 -1.80
N LYS A 736 -22.69 -2.71 -1.65
CA LYS A 736 -22.76 -4.07 -2.20
C LYS A 736 -23.94 -4.86 -1.63
N GLU A 737 -24.14 -4.80 -0.31
CA GLU A 737 -25.28 -5.44 0.35
C GLU A 737 -26.61 -4.81 -0.10
N PHE A 738 -26.67 -3.49 -0.28
CA PHE A 738 -27.86 -2.82 -0.80
C PHE A 738 -28.26 -3.36 -2.19
N VAL A 739 -27.30 -3.49 -3.11
CA VAL A 739 -27.53 -4.06 -4.44
C VAL A 739 -27.98 -5.52 -4.37
N ALA A 740 -27.41 -6.32 -3.46
CA ALA A 740 -27.86 -7.70 -3.23
C ALA A 740 -29.33 -7.74 -2.81
N ARG A 741 -29.76 -6.86 -1.90
CA ARG A 741 -31.16 -6.77 -1.47
C ARG A 741 -32.09 -6.20 -2.53
N LEU A 742 -31.62 -5.33 -3.44
CA LEU A 742 -32.42 -4.90 -4.59
C LEU A 742 -32.81 -6.09 -5.49
N LYS A 743 -31.89 -7.05 -5.71
CA LYS A 743 -32.21 -8.25 -6.49
C LYS A 743 -33.27 -9.12 -5.80
N ILE A 744 -33.21 -9.23 -4.47
CA ILE A 744 -34.23 -9.93 -3.67
C ILE A 744 -35.58 -9.19 -3.77
N LEU A 745 -35.58 -7.86 -3.69
CA LEU A 745 -36.79 -7.06 -3.85
C LEU A 745 -37.39 -7.24 -5.25
N GLY A 746 -36.57 -7.20 -6.31
CA GLY A 746 -37.01 -7.47 -7.67
C GLY A 746 -37.71 -8.83 -7.78
N LYS A 747 -37.13 -9.87 -7.16
CA LYS A 747 -37.74 -11.21 -7.15
C LYS A 747 -39.09 -11.24 -6.43
N LYS A 748 -39.18 -10.58 -5.27
CA LYS A 748 -40.44 -10.45 -4.51
C LYS A 748 -41.51 -9.74 -5.33
N LEU A 749 -41.16 -8.70 -6.08
CA LEU A 749 -42.11 -7.98 -6.95
C LEU A 749 -42.60 -8.84 -8.12
N GLU A 750 -41.74 -9.67 -8.72
CA GLU A 750 -42.19 -10.65 -9.73
C GLU A 750 -43.22 -11.62 -9.16
N ASP A 751 -42.96 -12.15 -7.96
CA ASP A 751 -43.83 -13.12 -7.29
C ASP A 751 -45.18 -12.47 -6.90
N MET A 752 -45.20 -11.15 -6.71
CA MET A 752 -46.42 -10.33 -6.53
C MET A 752 -47.12 -9.96 -7.86
N GLY A 753 -46.58 -10.36 -9.01
CA GLY A 753 -47.13 -10.05 -10.34
C GLY A 753 -46.77 -8.66 -10.88
N MET A 754 -45.91 -7.91 -10.20
CA MET A 754 -45.47 -6.56 -10.55
C MET A 754 -44.24 -6.58 -11.47
N LYS A 755 -44.41 -7.17 -12.66
CA LYS A 755 -43.29 -7.47 -13.57
C LYS A 755 -42.51 -6.24 -14.03
N THR A 756 -43.21 -5.15 -14.37
CA THR A 756 -42.58 -3.91 -14.86
C THR A 756 -41.77 -3.22 -13.76
N GLU A 757 -42.27 -3.21 -12.54
CA GLU A 757 -41.58 -2.67 -11.38
C GLU A 757 -40.38 -3.54 -10.99
N ALA A 758 -40.53 -4.87 -11.04
CA ALA A 758 -39.43 -5.80 -10.83
C ALA A 758 -38.30 -5.58 -11.84
N GLU A 759 -38.63 -5.46 -13.13
CA GLU A 759 -37.67 -5.16 -14.19
C GLU A 759 -36.93 -3.83 -13.94
N ALA A 760 -37.64 -2.78 -13.55
CA ALA A 760 -37.01 -1.52 -13.18
C ALA A 760 -36.02 -1.70 -12.00
N ILE A 761 -36.40 -2.42 -10.94
CA ILE A 761 -35.52 -2.69 -9.79
C ILE A 761 -34.30 -3.53 -10.19
N TYR A 762 -34.44 -4.51 -11.09
CA TYR A 762 -33.29 -5.25 -11.62
C TYR A 762 -32.34 -4.34 -12.42
N LEU A 763 -32.88 -3.46 -13.27
CA LEU A 763 -32.07 -2.47 -13.99
C LEU A 763 -31.36 -1.51 -13.04
N MET A 764 -32.00 -1.10 -11.93
CA MET A 764 -31.36 -0.30 -10.89
C MET A 764 -30.17 -1.03 -10.26
N ALA A 765 -30.32 -2.33 -9.99
CA ALA A 765 -29.25 -3.15 -9.40
C ALA A 765 -28.10 -3.42 -10.40
N GLU A 766 -28.41 -3.67 -11.67
CA GLU A 766 -27.42 -3.93 -12.72
C GLU A 766 -26.61 -2.67 -13.09
N GLY A 767 -27.24 -1.50 -13.11
CA GLY A 767 -26.57 -0.23 -13.40
C GLY A 767 -25.88 0.43 -12.21
N TYR A 768 -26.02 -0.11 -10.99
CA TYR A 768 -25.72 0.62 -9.75
C TYR A 768 -24.25 1.03 -9.58
N ASN A 769 -23.31 0.25 -10.10
CA ASN A 769 -21.88 0.53 -10.01
C ASN A 769 -21.27 1.00 -11.33
N LEU A 770 -22.06 1.12 -12.39
CA LEU A 770 -21.57 1.40 -13.73
C LEU A 770 -21.41 2.91 -13.95
N SER A 771 -20.28 3.28 -14.54
CA SER A 771 -20.08 4.60 -15.12
C SER A 771 -19.11 4.52 -16.28
N PHE A 772 -19.19 5.50 -17.20
CA PHE A 772 -18.31 5.53 -18.36
C PHE A 772 -18.15 6.94 -18.92
N THR A 773 -17.01 7.20 -19.57
CA THR A 773 -16.75 8.48 -20.26
C THR A 773 -16.76 8.24 -21.77
N LEU A 774 -17.62 8.97 -22.48
CA LEU A 774 -17.78 8.86 -23.93
C LEU A 774 -16.70 9.65 -24.71
N GLU A 775 -16.68 9.50 -26.03
CA GLU A 775 -15.68 10.12 -26.92
C GLU A 775 -15.65 11.66 -26.82
N ASP A 776 -16.80 12.28 -26.58
CA ASP A 776 -16.93 13.74 -26.42
C ASP A 776 -16.57 14.25 -25.01
N GLY A 777 -16.13 13.35 -24.12
CA GLY A 777 -15.81 13.64 -22.73
C GLY A 777 -17.01 13.64 -21.78
N THR A 778 -18.21 13.32 -22.25
CA THR A 778 -19.38 13.22 -21.37
C THR A 778 -19.24 12.03 -20.44
N PHE A 779 -19.19 12.30 -19.13
CA PHE A 779 -19.20 11.30 -18.08
C PHE A 779 -20.63 10.88 -17.73
N ILE A 780 -20.91 9.58 -17.71
CA ILE A 780 -22.26 9.02 -17.49
C ILE A 780 -22.22 8.05 -16.31
N PRO A 781 -22.68 8.44 -15.12
CA PRO A 781 -22.96 7.52 -14.02
C PRO A 781 -24.35 6.90 -14.20
N CYS A 782 -24.48 5.61 -13.91
CA CYS A 782 -25.75 4.87 -14.07
C CYS A 782 -26.51 4.68 -12.74
N SER A 783 -25.93 5.00 -11.59
CA SER A 783 -26.59 4.70 -10.30
C SER A 783 -27.73 5.65 -9.98
N ALA A 784 -28.88 5.10 -9.60
CA ALA A 784 -30.02 5.89 -9.10
C ALA A 784 -29.65 6.70 -7.84
N TRP A 785 -28.70 6.22 -7.03
CA TRP A 785 -28.17 6.93 -5.86
C TRP A 785 -27.53 8.26 -6.26
N SER A 786 -26.61 8.25 -7.23
CA SER A 786 -25.88 9.43 -7.69
C SER A 786 -26.85 10.47 -8.29
N TRP A 787 -27.81 10.03 -9.10
CA TRP A 787 -28.81 10.94 -9.69
C TRP A 787 -29.77 11.55 -8.65
N ALA A 788 -30.30 10.75 -7.73
CA ALA A 788 -31.19 11.23 -6.68
C ALA A 788 -30.47 12.20 -5.72
N SER A 789 -29.26 11.85 -5.29
CA SER A 789 -28.44 12.67 -4.39
C SER A 789 -28.00 13.98 -5.04
N TYR A 790 -27.54 13.93 -6.30
CA TYR A 790 -27.15 15.13 -7.06
C TYR A 790 -28.34 16.07 -7.26
N SER A 791 -29.51 15.54 -7.63
CA SER A 791 -30.73 16.33 -7.79
C SER A 791 -31.22 16.96 -6.49
N PHE A 792 -31.13 16.23 -5.36
CA PHE A 792 -31.49 16.73 -4.04
C PHE A 792 -30.62 17.92 -3.61
N LYS A 793 -29.32 17.88 -3.92
CA LYS A 793 -28.36 18.97 -3.67
C LYS A 793 -28.51 20.17 -4.62
N GLY A 794 -29.51 20.15 -5.51
CA GLY A 794 -29.79 21.23 -6.47
C GLY A 794 -29.08 21.09 -7.82
N GLY A 795 -28.38 19.98 -8.04
CA GLY A 795 -27.74 19.65 -9.31
C GLY A 795 -28.74 19.51 -10.46
N LYS A 796 -28.33 19.88 -11.67
CA LYS A 796 -29.13 19.79 -12.90
C LYS A 796 -28.35 19.04 -13.96
N GLY A 797 -29.02 18.16 -14.70
CA GLY A 797 -28.37 17.34 -15.72
C GLY A 797 -27.68 16.13 -15.11
N VAL A 798 -26.53 15.75 -15.69
CA VAL A 798 -25.76 14.57 -15.31
C VAL A 798 -24.98 14.83 -14.02
N PRO A 799 -24.94 13.89 -13.05
CA PRO A 799 -24.10 14.02 -11.86
C PRO A 799 -22.62 14.23 -12.22
N ALA A 800 -21.98 15.19 -11.55
CA ALA A 800 -20.57 15.52 -11.80
C ALA A 800 -19.62 14.44 -11.22
N PRO A 801 -18.46 14.16 -11.85
CA PRO A 801 -17.49 13.18 -11.38
C PRO A 801 -17.08 13.30 -9.91
N LEU A 802 -16.87 14.53 -9.42
CA LEU A 802 -16.47 14.76 -8.01
C LEU A 802 -17.61 14.54 -7.01
N SER A 803 -18.86 14.43 -7.48
CA SER A 803 -20.04 14.23 -6.63
C SER A 803 -20.46 12.76 -6.48
N ILE A 804 -19.80 11.85 -7.20
CA ILE A 804 -20.14 10.42 -7.21
C ILE A 804 -19.20 9.62 -6.30
N HIS A 805 -19.79 8.92 -5.33
CA HIS A 805 -19.04 8.08 -4.39
C HIS A 805 -19.29 6.59 -4.63
N VAL A 806 -20.45 6.21 -5.17
CA VAL A 806 -20.82 4.81 -5.39
C VAL A 806 -19.92 4.19 -6.45
N GLU A 807 -19.94 4.71 -7.67
CA GLU A 807 -19.21 4.15 -8.80
C GLU A 807 -17.69 4.22 -8.56
N ARG A 808 -17.23 5.33 -7.97
CA ARG A 808 -15.83 5.52 -7.57
C ARG A 808 -15.38 4.49 -6.54
N ASN A 809 -16.04 4.43 -5.38
CA ASN A 809 -15.60 3.56 -4.29
C ASN A 809 -15.76 2.09 -4.68
N TRP A 810 -16.74 1.75 -5.53
CA TRP A 810 -16.94 0.39 -6.01
C TRP A 810 -15.81 -0.09 -6.91
N PHE A 811 -15.46 0.69 -7.95
CA PHE A 811 -14.35 0.35 -8.83
C PHE A 811 -13.03 0.28 -8.06
N ASN A 812 -12.80 1.24 -7.16
CA ASN A 812 -11.56 1.32 -6.39
C ASN A 812 -11.45 0.14 -5.40
N ASN A 813 -12.55 -0.22 -4.73
CA ASN A 813 -12.58 -1.42 -3.89
C ASN A 813 -12.28 -2.69 -4.70
N GLU A 814 -12.83 -2.83 -5.91
CA GLU A 814 -12.53 -3.99 -6.77
C GLU A 814 -11.06 -4.00 -7.22
N LEU A 815 -10.50 -2.85 -7.60
CA LEU A 815 -9.07 -2.72 -7.93
C LEU A 815 -8.18 -3.16 -6.76
N LEU A 816 -8.49 -2.69 -5.55
CA LEU A 816 -7.73 -3.05 -4.37
C LEU A 816 -7.83 -4.53 -4.04
N VAL A 817 -9.05 -5.09 -4.08
CA VAL A 817 -9.28 -6.52 -3.82
C VAL A 817 -8.49 -7.39 -4.80
N GLU A 818 -8.53 -7.07 -6.10
CA GLU A 818 -7.76 -7.82 -7.09
C GLU A 818 -6.25 -7.66 -6.88
N LEU A 819 -5.75 -6.45 -6.59
CA LEU A 819 -4.35 -6.24 -6.22
C LEU A 819 -3.95 -7.11 -5.02
N CYS A 820 -4.74 -7.09 -3.94
CA CYS A 820 -4.50 -7.89 -2.74
C CYS A 820 -4.52 -9.40 -3.03
N LYS A 821 -5.42 -9.90 -3.89
CA LYS A 821 -5.41 -11.30 -4.34
C LYS A 821 -4.10 -11.67 -5.04
N TYR A 822 -3.60 -10.82 -5.93
CA TYR A 822 -2.29 -11.02 -6.56
C TYR A 822 -1.12 -10.93 -5.57
N MET A 823 -1.29 -10.16 -4.49
CA MET A 823 -0.31 -10.09 -3.42
C MET A 823 -0.35 -11.33 -2.52
N GLY A 824 -1.47 -12.07 -2.45
CA GLY A 824 -1.64 -13.31 -1.70
C GLY A 824 -2.68 -13.26 -0.57
N TYR A 825 -3.50 -12.22 -0.52
CA TYR A 825 -4.57 -12.04 0.48
C TYR A 825 -5.94 -12.47 -0.06
N SER A 826 -6.80 -12.94 0.84
CA SER A 826 -8.22 -13.21 0.63
C SER A 826 -9.10 -11.98 0.88
N GLU A 827 -10.34 -12.00 0.40
CA GLU A 827 -11.30 -10.92 0.68
C GLU A 827 -11.67 -10.82 2.18
N GLU A 828 -11.66 -11.94 2.88
CA GLU A 828 -11.93 -12.01 4.32
C GLU A 828 -10.81 -11.32 5.11
N GLU A 829 -9.55 -11.61 4.82
CA GLU A 829 -8.39 -10.95 5.45
C GLU A 829 -8.39 -9.43 5.23
N ILE A 830 -8.78 -8.96 4.03
CA ILE A 830 -8.91 -7.52 3.76
C ILE A 830 -9.95 -6.88 4.69
N MET A 831 -11.10 -7.55 4.89
CA MET A 831 -12.15 -7.05 5.76
C MET A 831 -11.77 -7.15 7.25
N GLU A 832 -11.04 -8.19 7.68
CA GLU A 832 -10.48 -8.28 9.03
C GLU A 832 -9.61 -7.07 9.35
N VAL A 833 -8.70 -6.69 8.43
CA VAL A 833 -7.85 -5.49 8.57
C VAL A 833 -8.71 -4.22 8.69
N VAL A 834 -9.77 -4.10 7.89
CA VAL A 834 -10.70 -2.97 7.97
C VAL A 834 -11.39 -2.91 9.33
N PHE A 835 -11.88 -4.05 9.84
CA PHE A 835 -12.55 -4.11 11.15
C PHE A 835 -11.59 -3.81 12.29
N GLN A 836 -10.35 -4.28 12.22
CA GLN A 836 -9.32 -3.96 13.19
C GLN A 836 -9.02 -2.45 13.20
N LEU A 837 -8.75 -1.86 12.03
CA LEU A 837 -8.46 -0.42 11.92
C LEU A 837 -9.63 0.43 12.41
N MET A 838 -10.87 0.00 12.19
CA MET A 838 -12.05 0.65 12.76
C MET A 838 -12.07 0.58 14.29
N GLY A 839 -11.72 -0.57 14.89
CA GLY A 839 -11.63 -0.72 16.35
C GLY A 839 -10.49 0.10 16.97
N GLU A 840 -9.43 0.36 16.21
CA GLU A 840 -8.29 1.19 16.62
C GLU A 840 -8.47 2.70 16.36
N GLY A 841 -9.56 3.12 15.73
CA GLY A 841 -9.81 4.53 15.37
C GLY A 841 -8.93 5.00 14.21
N LYS A 842 -8.44 4.07 13.40
CA LYS A 842 -7.57 4.28 12.25
C LYS A 842 -8.31 4.10 10.93
N GLU A 843 -9.63 4.31 10.87
CA GLU A 843 -10.40 4.07 9.64
C GLU A 843 -10.02 5.02 8.47
N SER A 844 -9.27 6.09 8.77
CA SER A 844 -8.70 7.00 7.76
C SER A 844 -7.50 6.43 7.01
N TYR A 845 -6.88 5.36 7.52
CA TYR A 845 -5.64 4.82 6.98
C TYR A 845 -5.90 4.16 5.63
N ASP A 846 -5.07 4.49 4.64
CA ASP A 846 -5.06 3.83 3.34
C ASP A 846 -4.55 2.39 3.49
N ILE A 847 -5.45 1.43 3.31
CA ILE A 847 -5.13 0.02 3.51
C ILE A 847 -4.24 -0.55 2.39
N ALA A 848 -4.13 0.13 1.25
CA ALA A 848 -3.19 -0.27 0.20
C ALA A 848 -1.73 -0.08 0.68
N ASN A 849 -1.44 0.96 1.46
CA ASN A 849 -0.10 1.13 2.06
C ASN A 849 0.24 -0.02 3.02
N ILE A 850 -0.77 -0.54 3.73
CA ILE A 850 -0.62 -1.63 4.69
C ILE A 850 -0.46 -2.97 3.96
N LEU A 851 -1.43 -3.33 3.12
CA LEU A 851 -1.51 -4.64 2.47
C LEU A 851 -0.53 -4.79 1.31
N LEU A 852 -0.34 -3.73 0.49
CA LEU A 852 0.58 -3.76 -0.64
C LEU A 852 2.02 -3.37 -0.24
N LYS A 853 2.24 -2.96 1.02
CA LYS A 853 3.54 -2.53 1.58
C LYS A 853 4.20 -1.42 0.75
N ILE A 854 3.38 -0.49 0.24
CA ILE A 854 3.83 0.66 -0.57
C ILE A 854 3.97 1.92 0.28
N LYS A 855 4.91 2.79 -0.11
CA LYS A 855 5.03 4.13 0.48
C LYS A 855 4.00 5.08 -0.16
N PRO A 856 3.41 6.01 0.61
CA PRO A 856 2.51 7.02 0.05
C PRO A 856 3.24 7.92 -0.97
N PHE A 857 2.61 8.16 -2.12
CA PHE A 857 3.14 9.02 -3.19
C PHE A 857 2.43 10.38 -3.25
N ASN A 858 2.18 10.98 -2.08
CA ASN A 858 1.26 12.12 -1.92
C ASN A 858 1.62 13.36 -2.75
N ASP A 859 2.90 13.55 -3.11
CA ASP A 859 3.38 14.68 -3.93
C ASP A 859 3.74 14.30 -5.38
N ALA A 860 3.48 13.05 -5.79
CA ALA A 860 3.90 12.54 -7.10
C ALA A 860 2.97 12.97 -8.25
N VAL A 861 1.77 13.48 -7.97
CA VAL A 861 0.83 14.02 -8.96
C VAL A 861 0.53 15.47 -8.64
N VAL A 862 0.56 16.32 -9.66
CA VAL A 862 0.11 17.70 -9.56
C VAL A 862 -1.41 17.71 -9.69
N VAL A 863 -2.10 18.13 -8.63
CA VAL A 863 -3.55 18.30 -8.66
C VAL A 863 -3.90 19.43 -9.64
N GLN A 864 -4.63 19.09 -10.71
CA GLN A 864 -5.07 20.04 -11.72
C GLN A 864 -6.53 20.44 -11.51
N ASP A 865 -6.86 21.69 -11.82
CA ASP A 865 -8.25 22.15 -11.85
C ASP A 865 -8.99 21.51 -13.04
N ILE A 866 -10.04 20.74 -12.77
CA ILE A 866 -10.86 20.10 -13.79
C ILE A 866 -11.98 21.08 -14.18
N GLU A 867 -11.85 21.71 -15.34
CA GLU A 867 -12.89 22.56 -15.93
C GLU A 867 -13.51 21.90 -17.18
N ASN A 868 -14.72 22.29 -17.53
CA ASN A 868 -15.27 22.03 -18.86
C ASN A 868 -14.59 22.96 -19.87
N TRP A 869 -13.47 22.49 -20.43
CA TRP A 869 -12.69 23.23 -21.41
C TRP A 869 -13.42 23.32 -22.75
N PRO A 870 -13.39 24.48 -23.44
CA PRO A 870 -13.91 24.61 -24.80
C PRO A 870 -13.04 23.83 -25.80
N PRO A 871 -13.59 23.38 -26.94
CA PRO A 871 -12.80 22.71 -27.96
C PRO A 871 -11.78 23.64 -28.64
N ALA A 872 -10.62 23.09 -28.98
CA ALA A 872 -9.62 23.75 -29.83
C ALA A 872 -10.00 23.65 -31.31
N GLY A 873 -9.57 24.63 -32.10
CA GLY A 873 -9.55 24.52 -33.56
C GLY A 873 -8.57 23.46 -34.05
N SER A 874 -8.73 23.03 -35.31
CA SER A 874 -7.88 22.02 -35.93
C SER A 874 -6.68 22.62 -36.65
N LEU A 875 -5.59 21.85 -36.75
CA LEU A 875 -4.46 22.17 -37.62
C LEU A 875 -4.87 22.02 -39.09
N VAL A 876 -4.39 22.93 -39.94
CA VAL A 876 -4.63 22.94 -41.38
C VAL A 876 -3.46 22.29 -42.09
N ARG A 877 -3.69 21.13 -42.72
CA ARG A 877 -2.65 20.40 -43.46
C ARG A 877 -2.11 21.24 -44.62
N TYR A 878 -0.79 21.19 -44.82
CA TYR A 878 -0.19 21.69 -46.05
C TYR A 878 -0.62 20.82 -47.25
N GLU A 879 -1.08 21.46 -48.33
CA GLU A 879 -1.56 20.75 -49.53
C GLU A 879 -0.46 19.92 -50.21
N GLY A 880 0.81 20.33 -50.09
CA GLY A 880 1.96 19.62 -50.66
C GLY A 880 2.47 18.43 -49.84
N ASN A 881 1.73 17.98 -48.83
CA ASN A 881 2.12 16.82 -48.04
C ASN A 881 2.12 15.50 -48.86
N PRO A 882 3.01 14.55 -48.53
CA PRO A 882 4.12 14.65 -47.58
C PRO A 882 5.31 15.47 -48.11
N ILE A 883 5.95 16.24 -47.23
CA ILE A 883 7.10 17.08 -47.56
C ILE A 883 8.43 16.31 -47.64
N LEU A 884 8.55 15.18 -46.94
CA LEU A 884 9.65 14.23 -47.12
C LEU A 884 9.14 12.81 -47.30
N ARG A 885 9.81 12.09 -48.21
CA ARG A 885 9.63 10.66 -48.46
C ARG A 885 10.97 9.93 -48.32
N PRO A 886 10.96 8.64 -47.97
CA PRO A 886 12.16 7.80 -47.98
C PRO A 886 12.85 7.83 -49.34
N ILE A 887 14.17 7.81 -49.35
CA ILE A 887 14.97 7.72 -50.57
C ILE A 887 15.56 6.32 -50.60
N HIS A 888 15.02 5.44 -51.43
CA HIS A 888 15.41 4.02 -51.45
C HIS A 888 16.90 3.78 -51.71
N ASP A 889 17.55 4.67 -52.46
CA ASP A 889 18.97 4.59 -52.78
C ASP A 889 19.89 5.04 -51.63
N HIS A 890 19.34 5.63 -50.57
CA HIS A 890 20.09 6.03 -49.37
C HIS A 890 19.91 4.97 -48.26
N PRO A 891 20.88 4.06 -48.02
CA PRO A 891 20.65 2.87 -47.19
C PRO A 891 20.24 3.15 -45.73
N TRP A 892 20.55 4.35 -45.22
CA TRP A 892 20.27 4.76 -43.84
C TRP A 892 18.88 5.40 -43.64
N GLU A 893 18.19 5.76 -44.73
CA GLU A 893 16.85 6.37 -44.73
C GLU A 893 15.90 5.73 -45.76
N SER A 894 16.27 4.56 -46.27
CA SER A 894 15.61 3.88 -47.39
C SER A 894 14.19 3.42 -47.09
N LYS A 895 13.83 3.25 -45.80
CA LYS A 895 12.52 2.76 -45.38
C LYS A 895 11.60 3.87 -44.91
N TYR A 896 12.02 4.68 -43.93
CA TYR A 896 11.13 5.63 -43.26
C TYR A 896 11.81 6.95 -42.93
N VAL A 897 11.07 8.06 -43.06
CA VAL A 897 11.49 9.41 -42.67
C VAL A 897 10.35 10.07 -41.91
N LEU A 898 10.53 10.30 -40.61
CA LEU A 898 9.43 10.63 -39.70
C LEU A 898 9.90 11.49 -38.51
N ASN A 899 8.95 11.87 -37.65
CA ASN A 899 9.16 12.41 -36.30
C ASN A 899 10.34 13.38 -36.20
N ALA A 900 10.15 14.60 -36.71
CA ALA A 900 11.22 15.57 -36.84
C ALA A 900 11.17 16.69 -35.79
N ALA A 901 12.34 17.02 -35.24
CA ALA A 901 12.56 18.29 -34.58
C ALA A 901 12.56 19.41 -35.62
N ALA A 902 12.23 20.63 -35.20
CA ALA A 902 12.29 21.81 -36.05
C ALA A 902 12.85 23.01 -35.28
N LEU A 903 13.78 23.73 -35.91
CA LEU A 903 14.37 24.97 -35.41
C LEU A 903 14.28 26.05 -36.46
N LYS A 904 13.92 27.26 -36.05
CA LYS A 904 14.00 28.43 -36.92
C LYS A 904 15.23 29.24 -36.53
N ILE A 905 16.14 29.45 -37.49
CA ILE A 905 17.33 30.29 -37.33
C ILE A 905 17.35 31.23 -38.53
N GLU A 906 17.26 32.52 -38.26
CA GLU A 906 17.02 33.54 -39.29
C GLU A 906 15.74 33.20 -40.08
N ASN A 907 15.77 33.27 -41.41
CA ASN A 907 14.62 33.04 -42.28
C ASN A 907 14.51 31.58 -42.77
N LYS A 908 15.15 30.63 -42.08
CA LYS A 908 15.20 29.21 -42.48
C LYS A 908 14.75 28.31 -41.35
N VAL A 909 14.06 27.23 -41.72
CA VAL A 909 13.70 26.15 -40.81
C VAL A 909 14.62 24.97 -41.04
N PHE A 910 15.28 24.51 -39.98
CA PHE A 910 16.11 23.31 -39.95
C PHE A 910 15.27 22.17 -39.38
N ILE A 911 15.03 21.16 -40.20
CA ILE A 911 14.23 19.98 -39.87
C ILE A 911 15.19 18.82 -39.59
N LEU A 912 15.20 18.35 -38.34
CA LEU A 912 16.01 17.22 -37.91
C LEU A 912 15.11 15.99 -37.81
N TYR A 913 15.06 15.19 -38.86
CA TYR A 913 14.11 14.08 -38.98
C TYR A 913 14.74 12.75 -38.56
N ARG A 914 13.93 11.88 -37.95
CA ARG A 914 14.28 10.48 -37.74
C ARG A 914 14.24 9.76 -39.09
N ALA A 915 15.32 9.07 -39.39
CA ALA A 915 15.46 8.21 -40.55
C ALA A 915 15.66 6.75 -40.10
N PHE A 916 15.11 5.81 -40.87
CA PHE A 916 15.28 4.39 -40.63
C PHE A 916 15.63 3.67 -41.95
N GLY A 917 16.69 2.87 -41.89
CA GLY A 917 17.28 2.22 -43.05
C GLY A 917 17.11 0.71 -43.09
N ASP A 918 17.75 0.09 -44.08
CA ASP A 918 17.70 -1.36 -44.27
C ASP A 918 18.38 -2.16 -43.15
N ASP A 919 19.32 -1.53 -42.47
CA ASP A 919 20.03 -2.08 -41.31
C ASP A 919 19.22 -2.07 -40.00
N ASN A 920 17.99 -1.56 -40.04
CA ASN A 920 17.08 -1.44 -38.91
C ASN A 920 17.64 -0.58 -37.75
N ILE A 921 18.35 0.50 -38.09
CA ILE A 921 18.91 1.46 -37.13
C ILE A 921 18.34 2.85 -37.38
N SER A 922 17.77 3.48 -36.36
CA SER A 922 17.31 4.88 -36.42
C SER A 922 18.48 5.86 -36.32
N ARG A 923 18.46 6.90 -37.16
CA ARG A 923 19.45 8.01 -37.21
C ARG A 923 18.74 9.34 -37.40
N ILE A 924 19.46 10.45 -37.19
CA ILE A 924 18.93 11.79 -37.42
C ILE A 924 19.51 12.37 -38.70
N GLY A 925 18.65 12.65 -39.68
CA GLY A 925 18.96 13.41 -40.90
C GLY A 925 18.65 14.89 -40.73
N MET A 926 19.06 15.71 -41.71
CA MET A 926 18.77 17.15 -41.72
C MET A 926 18.28 17.62 -43.08
N ALA A 927 17.20 18.39 -43.07
CA ALA A 927 16.71 19.17 -44.20
C ALA A 927 16.58 20.65 -43.83
N VAL A 928 16.74 21.53 -44.82
CA VAL A 928 16.55 22.99 -44.69
C VAL A 928 15.33 23.37 -45.51
N SER A 929 14.46 24.19 -44.93
CA SER A 929 13.19 24.59 -45.52
C SER A 929 12.94 26.09 -45.35
N ASP A 930 12.13 26.66 -46.24
CA ASP A 930 11.50 27.99 -46.08
C ASP A 930 10.17 27.92 -45.29
N GLY A 931 9.86 26.77 -44.70
CA GLY A 931 8.59 26.43 -44.06
C GLY A 931 8.03 25.16 -44.67
N CYS A 932 7.55 25.23 -45.91
CA CYS A 932 6.92 24.09 -46.56
C CYS A 932 7.73 23.48 -47.72
N ASN A 933 8.61 24.25 -48.36
CA ASN A 933 9.46 23.74 -49.44
C ASN A 933 10.80 23.29 -48.88
N ILE A 934 11.26 22.11 -49.28
CA ILE A 934 12.59 21.62 -48.93
C ILE A 934 13.61 22.26 -49.88
N LEU A 935 14.45 23.14 -49.33
CA LEU A 935 15.52 23.84 -50.05
C LEU A 935 16.77 22.95 -50.18
N GLU A 936 17.01 22.11 -49.17
CA GLU A 936 18.16 21.23 -49.10
C GLU A 936 17.86 20.02 -48.21
N ARG A 937 18.39 18.85 -48.56
CA ARG A 937 18.41 17.65 -47.72
C ARG A 937 19.79 17.03 -47.80
N LEU A 938 20.41 16.76 -46.65
CA LEU A 938 21.75 16.20 -46.60
C LEU A 938 21.77 14.72 -47.02
N PRO A 939 22.83 14.26 -47.73
CA PRO A 939 22.93 12.87 -48.17
C PRO A 939 23.35 11.89 -47.06
N GLU A 940 23.92 12.41 -45.96
CA GLU A 940 24.41 11.64 -44.82
C GLU A 940 23.70 12.08 -43.53
N PRO A 941 23.54 11.19 -42.54
CA PRO A 941 22.95 11.53 -41.26
C PRO A 941 23.86 12.49 -40.48
N ILE A 942 23.24 13.41 -39.73
CA ILE A 942 23.94 14.37 -38.88
C ILE A 942 24.21 13.84 -37.47
N PHE A 943 23.49 12.78 -37.06
CA PHE A 943 23.65 12.13 -35.76
C PHE A 943 23.31 10.64 -35.86
N PHE A 944 24.18 9.78 -35.34
CA PHE A 944 24.07 8.31 -35.44
C PHE A 944 24.59 7.63 -34.17
N PRO A 945 24.23 6.36 -33.90
CA PRO A 945 24.64 5.64 -32.69
C PRO A 945 26.16 5.56 -32.45
N GLN A 946 26.60 5.83 -31.21
CA GLN A 946 27.99 5.68 -30.77
C GLN A 946 28.12 4.96 -29.41
N THR A 947 27.05 4.87 -28.62
CA THR A 947 27.06 4.22 -27.30
C THR A 947 26.33 2.87 -27.34
N PRO A 948 26.60 1.96 -26.39
CA PRO A 948 25.83 0.72 -26.26
C PRO A 948 24.31 0.96 -26.12
N GLN A 949 23.93 2.06 -25.46
CA GLN A 949 22.54 2.43 -25.23
C GLN A 949 21.82 2.94 -26.48
N GLU A 950 22.57 3.29 -27.54
CA GLU A 950 22.05 3.75 -28.83
C GLU A 950 22.07 2.63 -29.90
N LYS A 951 22.44 1.40 -29.54
CA LYS A 951 22.77 0.31 -30.50
C LYS A 951 21.69 0.07 -31.57
N LYS A 952 20.42 0.31 -31.26
CA LYS A 952 19.28 0.19 -32.19
C LYS A 952 18.78 1.53 -32.75
N GLY A 953 19.26 2.65 -32.23
CA GLY A 953 19.09 3.94 -32.87
C GLY A 953 19.03 5.13 -31.91
N CYS A 954 19.09 6.31 -32.53
CA CYS A 954 18.74 7.59 -31.93
C CYS A 954 17.42 8.06 -32.55
N GLU A 955 16.37 8.19 -31.73
CA GLU A 955 14.99 8.34 -32.21
C GLU A 955 14.34 9.64 -31.75
N ASP A 956 13.40 10.12 -32.58
CA ASP A 956 12.44 11.17 -32.28
C ASP A 956 13.07 12.41 -31.59
N PRO A 957 13.97 13.14 -32.28
CA PRO A 957 14.70 14.27 -31.69
C PRO A 957 13.76 15.45 -31.40
N ARG A 958 13.95 16.12 -30.26
CA ARG A 958 13.36 17.42 -29.93
C ARG A 958 14.48 18.39 -29.61
N THR A 959 14.40 19.60 -30.17
CA THR A 959 15.48 20.57 -30.06
C THR A 959 15.02 21.92 -29.57
N VAL A 960 15.84 22.55 -28.74
CA VAL A 960 15.70 23.93 -28.32
C VAL A 960 17.01 24.67 -28.47
N ILE A 961 16.94 26.00 -28.60
CA ILE A 961 18.10 26.88 -28.54
C ILE A 961 18.15 27.47 -27.13
N MET A 962 19.28 27.31 -26.45
CA MET A 962 19.56 27.90 -25.14
C MET A 962 20.95 28.56 -25.19
N GLY A 963 21.00 29.88 -25.07
CA GLY A 963 22.23 30.64 -25.26
C GLY A 963 22.79 30.49 -26.69
N ASP A 964 24.04 30.07 -26.83
CA ASP A 964 24.75 29.89 -28.10
C ASP A 964 24.77 28.44 -28.61
N LYS A 965 23.98 27.56 -27.97
CA LYS A 965 23.94 26.12 -28.27
C LYS A 965 22.54 25.63 -28.62
N ILE A 966 22.50 24.61 -29.48
CA ILE A 966 21.34 23.78 -29.76
C ILE A 966 21.44 22.57 -28.84
N TYR A 967 20.38 22.32 -28.07
CA TYR A 967 20.24 21.12 -27.26
C TYR A 967 19.23 20.20 -27.92
N MET A 968 19.58 18.91 -28.03
CA MET A 968 18.75 17.85 -28.57
C MET A 968 18.48 16.81 -27.50
N PHE A 969 17.21 16.60 -27.17
CA PHE A 969 16.74 15.47 -26.39
C PHE A 969 16.17 14.43 -27.34
N TYR A 970 16.58 13.17 -27.18
CA TYR A 970 16.22 12.08 -28.08
C TYR A 970 16.08 10.77 -27.30
N THR A 971 15.43 9.78 -27.93
CA THR A 971 15.36 8.44 -27.38
C THR A 971 16.57 7.62 -27.85
N ALA A 972 17.40 7.18 -26.91
CA ALA A 972 18.44 6.18 -27.14
C ALA A 972 17.83 4.79 -26.93
N TYR A 973 17.89 3.93 -27.95
CA TYR A 973 17.34 2.58 -27.89
C TYR A 973 18.43 1.53 -28.11
N ASP A 974 18.54 0.56 -27.19
CA ASP A 974 19.54 -0.51 -27.25
C ASP A 974 18.98 -1.85 -27.77
N GLY A 975 17.66 -1.93 -27.97
CA GLY A 975 16.94 -3.15 -28.32
C GLY A 975 16.13 -3.75 -27.17
N VAL A 976 16.41 -3.35 -25.93
CA VAL A 976 15.79 -3.84 -24.69
C VAL A 976 15.04 -2.71 -23.97
N VAL A 977 15.67 -1.55 -23.79
CA VAL A 977 15.11 -0.38 -23.11
C VAL A 977 15.26 0.87 -23.97
N ALA A 978 14.19 1.64 -24.09
CA ALA A 978 14.22 2.98 -24.66
C ALA A 978 14.36 4.03 -23.57
N GLN A 979 15.40 4.88 -23.67
CA GLN A 979 15.82 5.80 -22.62
C GLN A 979 15.99 7.21 -23.16
N ILE A 980 15.92 8.21 -22.29
CA ILE A 980 16.13 9.62 -22.67
C ILE A 980 17.63 9.93 -22.63
N ALA A 981 18.14 10.43 -23.74
CA ALA A 981 19.49 10.94 -23.89
C ALA A 981 19.47 12.42 -24.32
N ALA A 982 20.56 13.11 -24.05
CA ALA A 982 20.75 14.50 -24.49
C ALA A 982 22.10 14.69 -25.18
N ALA A 983 22.11 15.58 -26.17
CA ALA A 983 23.32 16.04 -26.85
C ALA A 983 23.23 17.55 -27.12
N CYS A 984 24.36 18.23 -27.30
CA CYS A 984 24.38 19.63 -27.72
C CYS A 984 25.44 19.92 -28.78
N ILE A 985 25.25 21.03 -29.50
CA ILE A 985 26.19 21.56 -30.49
C ILE A 985 26.11 23.09 -30.49
N GLY A 986 27.24 23.78 -30.71
CA GLY A 986 27.23 25.23 -30.89
C GLY A 986 26.49 25.64 -32.17
N ILE A 987 25.69 26.71 -32.12
CA ILE A 987 24.93 27.20 -33.29
C ILE A 987 25.87 27.49 -34.46
N THR A 988 27.04 28.08 -34.18
CA THR A 988 28.05 28.39 -35.20
C THR A 988 28.58 27.13 -35.89
N ASP A 989 28.84 26.06 -35.14
CA ASP A 989 29.34 24.80 -35.69
C ASP A 989 28.25 24.05 -36.46
N PHE A 990 27.01 24.10 -35.96
CA PHE A 990 25.84 23.55 -36.65
C PHE A 990 25.61 24.21 -38.02
N LEU A 991 25.64 25.55 -38.09
CA LEU A 991 25.49 26.30 -39.34
C LEU A 991 26.67 26.07 -40.31
N LYS A 992 27.87 25.80 -39.77
CA LYS A 992 29.05 25.38 -40.56
C LYS A 992 29.02 23.91 -40.98
N ARG A 993 28.02 23.14 -40.53
CA ARG A 993 27.86 21.70 -40.81
C ARG A 993 28.97 20.83 -40.23
N ASP A 994 29.63 21.28 -39.16
CA ASP A 994 30.62 20.46 -38.43
C ASP A 994 29.92 19.60 -37.38
N PHE A 995 29.16 18.60 -37.84
CA PHE A 995 28.40 17.71 -36.96
C PHE A 995 29.29 16.77 -36.13
N SER A 996 30.61 16.75 -36.38
CA SER A 996 31.55 16.06 -35.49
C SER A 996 31.62 16.69 -34.09
N LYS A 997 31.12 17.93 -33.94
CA LYS A 997 31.09 18.70 -32.70
C LYS A 997 29.89 18.40 -31.79
N TRP A 998 29.02 17.47 -32.16
CA TRP A 998 27.97 17.00 -31.24
C TRP A 998 28.58 16.42 -29.97
N GLU A 999 28.25 17.02 -28.84
CA GLU A 999 28.64 16.57 -27.50
C GLU A 999 27.49 15.77 -26.89
N ARG A 1000 27.70 14.48 -26.59
CA ARG A 1000 26.72 13.67 -25.85
C ARG A 1000 26.83 13.98 -24.36
N LEU A 1001 25.74 14.43 -23.77
CA LEU A 1001 25.68 14.81 -22.37
C LEU A 1001 25.40 13.61 -21.45
N GLY A 1002 24.76 12.56 -21.97
CA GLY A 1002 24.46 11.33 -21.23
C GLY A 1002 22.98 10.99 -21.19
N LEU A 1003 22.62 10.01 -20.36
CA LEU A 1003 21.23 9.60 -20.12
C LEU A 1003 20.62 10.41 -18.98
N ALA A 1004 19.38 10.87 -19.15
CA ALA A 1004 18.67 11.60 -18.10
C ALA A 1004 18.21 10.65 -16.97
N PHE A 1005 17.62 9.51 -17.34
CA PHE A 1005 17.08 8.52 -16.40
C PHE A 1005 17.57 7.11 -16.79
N PRO A 1006 18.81 6.74 -16.41
CA PRO A 1006 19.39 5.45 -16.77
C PRO A 1006 18.53 4.27 -16.32
N ASN A 1007 18.42 3.25 -17.17
CA ASN A 1007 17.69 1.99 -16.99
C ASN A 1007 16.17 2.11 -16.78
N ILE A 1008 15.58 3.28 -17.07
CA ILE A 1008 14.13 3.50 -17.02
C ILE A 1008 13.57 3.61 -18.43
N TRP A 1009 12.51 2.85 -18.73
CA TRP A 1009 11.76 2.98 -19.98
C TRP A 1009 11.06 4.34 -20.03
N ASN A 1010 11.60 5.27 -20.82
CA ASN A 1010 11.20 6.67 -20.82
C ASN A 1010 11.42 7.29 -22.20
N LYS A 1011 10.46 8.08 -22.68
CA LYS A 1011 10.49 8.72 -24.01
C LYS A 1011 9.96 10.16 -23.94
N ASP A 1012 9.86 10.80 -25.10
CA ASP A 1012 9.14 12.07 -25.30
C ASP A 1012 9.67 13.23 -24.45
N ALA A 1013 10.99 13.29 -24.34
CA ALA A 1013 11.68 14.33 -23.60
C ALA A 1013 11.63 15.68 -24.34
N VAL A 1014 11.12 16.73 -23.68
CA VAL A 1014 11.24 18.12 -24.13
C VAL A 1014 11.67 18.99 -22.97
N ILE A 1015 12.71 19.81 -23.19
CA ILE A 1015 13.16 20.79 -22.21
C ILE A 1015 12.54 22.16 -22.56
N PHE A 1016 12.26 22.97 -21.54
CA PHE A 1016 11.87 24.36 -21.75
C PHE A 1016 13.08 25.17 -22.27
N PRO A 1017 12.87 26.14 -23.19
CA PRO A 1017 13.97 26.85 -23.86
C PRO A 1017 14.64 27.92 -22.97
N GLU A 1018 14.20 28.08 -21.72
CA GLU A 1018 14.79 28.97 -20.74
C GLU A 1018 14.63 28.38 -19.33
N LYS A 1019 15.43 28.89 -18.39
CA LYS A 1019 15.22 28.62 -16.96
C LYS A 1019 13.97 29.34 -16.50
N ILE A 1020 13.17 28.66 -15.67
CA ILE A 1020 11.99 29.24 -15.02
C ILE A 1020 12.20 29.09 -13.52
N ASN A 1021 12.17 30.21 -12.79
CA ASN A 1021 12.56 30.28 -11.38
C ASN A 1021 13.93 29.62 -11.10
N ASP A 1022 14.94 29.97 -11.90
CA ASP A 1022 16.33 29.46 -11.84
C ASP A 1022 16.53 27.96 -12.11
N GLN A 1023 15.46 27.22 -12.46
CA GLN A 1023 15.48 25.79 -12.73
C GLN A 1023 15.31 25.46 -14.22
N TYR A 1024 16.03 24.45 -14.68
CA TYR A 1024 15.73 23.73 -15.91
C TYR A 1024 14.53 22.82 -15.67
N ILE A 1025 13.62 22.81 -16.64
CA ILE A 1025 12.38 22.03 -16.57
C ILE A 1025 12.34 21.09 -17.76
N LEU A 1026 12.25 19.79 -17.47
CA LEU A 1026 12.17 18.72 -18.44
C LEU A 1026 10.79 18.08 -18.35
N TYR A 1027 10.07 18.04 -19.45
CA TYR A 1027 8.95 17.13 -19.60
C TYR A 1027 9.41 15.84 -20.25
N HIS A 1028 8.86 14.72 -19.79
CA HIS A 1028 9.14 13.41 -20.35
C HIS A 1028 8.00 12.44 -20.07
N ARG A 1029 8.09 11.21 -20.58
CA ARG A 1029 7.04 10.20 -20.42
C ARG A 1029 7.59 8.86 -19.96
N ILE A 1030 7.43 8.60 -18.68
CA ILE A 1030 7.29 7.22 -18.19
C ILE A 1030 5.85 6.82 -18.51
N GLU A 1031 5.69 5.97 -19.53
CA GLU A 1031 4.38 5.58 -20.06
C GLU A 1031 3.46 5.11 -18.92
N PRO A 1032 2.21 5.59 -18.79
CA PRO A 1032 1.44 6.27 -19.82
C PRO A 1032 1.38 7.81 -19.70
N SER A 1033 2.09 8.41 -18.74
CA SER A 1033 1.85 9.78 -18.28
C SER A 1033 2.96 10.75 -18.65
N ILE A 1034 2.63 12.04 -18.75
CA ILE A 1034 3.61 13.12 -18.89
C ILE A 1034 4.04 13.57 -17.49
N TRP A 1035 5.35 13.60 -17.30
CA TRP A 1035 6.03 14.01 -16.09
C TRP A 1035 6.73 15.36 -16.29
N VAL A 1036 6.85 16.12 -15.21
CA VAL A 1036 7.75 17.27 -15.09
C VAL A 1036 8.88 16.91 -14.13
N SER A 1037 10.09 17.30 -14.50
CA SER A 1037 11.31 17.11 -13.72
C SER A 1037 12.09 18.42 -13.66
N TYR A 1038 12.51 18.80 -12.45
CA TYR A 1038 13.24 20.04 -12.20
C TYR A 1038 14.72 19.77 -11.96
N SER A 1039 15.59 20.71 -12.33
CA SER A 1039 17.00 20.69 -11.95
C SER A 1039 17.60 22.10 -11.95
N GLU A 1040 18.44 22.43 -10.98
CA GLU A 1040 19.17 23.71 -10.96
C GLU A 1040 20.26 23.78 -12.04
N GLU A 1041 20.79 22.61 -12.43
CA GLU A 1041 21.88 22.44 -13.40
C GLU A 1041 21.52 21.40 -14.48
N LEU A 1042 22.04 21.57 -15.70
CA LEU A 1042 21.91 20.58 -16.78
C LEU A 1042 22.88 19.40 -16.52
N LYS A 1043 22.51 18.51 -15.61
CA LYS A 1043 23.25 17.30 -15.22
C LYS A 1043 22.59 16.04 -15.76
N PHE A 1044 23.44 15.07 -16.11
CA PHE A 1044 23.04 13.74 -16.58
C PHE A 1044 23.88 12.70 -15.84
N PRO A 1045 23.29 11.81 -15.01
CA PRO A 1045 21.85 11.65 -14.76
C PRO A 1045 21.16 12.89 -14.15
N TRP A 1046 19.86 13.00 -14.40
CA TRP A 1046 19.01 14.04 -13.79
C TRP A 1046 18.95 13.83 -12.25
N PRO A 1047 18.77 14.88 -11.43
CA PRO A 1047 18.51 14.73 -10.00
C PRO A 1047 17.37 13.77 -9.71
N LYS A 1048 17.41 13.07 -8.57
CA LYS A 1048 16.42 12.05 -8.16
C LYS A 1048 15.13 12.61 -7.55
N ASP A 1049 15.15 13.89 -7.21
CA ASP A 1049 14.04 14.59 -6.57
C ASP A 1049 13.35 15.56 -7.55
N GLY A 1050 12.13 16.00 -7.20
CA GLY A 1050 11.41 16.99 -7.99
C GLY A 1050 10.73 16.43 -9.24
N HIS A 1051 10.38 15.15 -9.23
CA HIS A 1051 9.63 14.52 -10.31
C HIS A 1051 8.14 14.46 -9.98
N LYS A 1052 7.28 14.94 -10.88
CA LYS A 1052 5.82 14.86 -10.70
C LYS A 1052 5.13 14.51 -12.01
N ILE A 1053 4.06 13.73 -11.94
CA ILE A 1053 3.11 13.56 -13.03
C ILE A 1053 2.27 14.83 -13.13
N ILE A 1054 2.26 15.47 -14.30
CA ILE A 1054 1.45 16.67 -14.56
C ILE A 1054 0.15 16.34 -15.27
N MET A 1055 0.16 15.29 -16.09
CA MET A 1055 -0.97 14.84 -16.89
C MET A 1055 -0.87 13.33 -17.05
N GLY A 1056 -1.99 12.64 -16.84
CA GLY A 1056 -2.16 11.25 -17.26
C GLY A 1056 -3.18 11.09 -18.40
N PRO A 1057 -3.34 9.86 -18.90
CA PRO A 1057 -4.40 9.52 -19.84
C PRO A 1057 -5.77 9.79 -19.24
N ARG A 1058 -6.73 10.22 -20.07
CA ARG A 1058 -8.12 10.44 -19.62
C ARG A 1058 -8.91 9.13 -19.60
N THR A 1059 -9.93 9.06 -18.77
CA THR A 1059 -10.77 7.84 -18.68
C THR A 1059 -11.66 7.62 -19.94
N GLY A 1060 -12.16 6.40 -20.09
CA GLY A 1060 -13.16 6.02 -21.09
C GLY A 1060 -12.66 6.05 -22.54
N MET A 1061 -13.51 6.55 -23.44
CA MET A 1061 -13.25 6.59 -24.90
C MET A 1061 -12.59 7.89 -25.38
N MET A 1062 -12.06 8.69 -24.46
CA MET A 1062 -11.32 9.89 -24.85
C MET A 1062 -10.17 9.53 -25.79
N TRP A 1063 -9.88 10.40 -26.75
CA TRP A 1063 -8.88 10.13 -27.79
C TRP A 1063 -7.44 9.95 -27.28
N ASP A 1064 -7.20 10.26 -26.00
CA ASP A 1064 -5.93 10.16 -25.30
C ASP A 1064 -6.05 9.31 -24.01
N SER A 1065 -6.87 8.25 -24.07
CA SER A 1065 -7.22 7.43 -22.92
C SER A 1065 -6.27 6.29 -22.56
N MET A 1066 -5.38 5.92 -23.47
CA MET A 1066 -4.41 4.83 -23.24
C MET A 1066 -3.06 5.38 -22.78
N LYS A 1067 -2.49 6.34 -23.53
CA LYS A 1067 -1.22 6.99 -23.18
C LYS A 1067 -1.08 8.35 -23.85
N ILE A 1068 -0.27 9.21 -23.23
CA ILE A 1068 0.05 10.55 -23.71
C ILE A 1068 1.55 10.81 -23.64
N GLY A 1069 2.06 11.72 -24.45
CA GLY A 1069 3.46 12.15 -24.39
C GLY A 1069 3.66 13.53 -24.99
N ALA A 1070 4.73 14.21 -24.56
CA ALA A 1070 5.07 15.50 -25.13
C ALA A 1070 5.44 15.35 -26.62
N GLY A 1071 4.94 16.27 -27.44
CA GLY A 1071 5.22 16.29 -28.87
C GLY A 1071 6.36 17.25 -29.18
N ALA A 1072 5.98 18.45 -29.62
CA ALA A 1072 6.90 19.54 -29.95
C ALA A 1072 7.46 20.24 -28.72
N GLN A 1073 8.54 21.00 -28.90
CA GLN A 1073 9.09 21.88 -27.87
C GLN A 1073 8.03 22.88 -27.37
N PRO A 1074 8.07 23.30 -26.09
CA PRO A 1074 7.16 24.31 -25.56
C PRO A 1074 7.28 25.64 -26.33
N ILE A 1075 6.15 26.19 -26.77
CA ILE A 1075 6.09 27.47 -27.51
C ILE A 1075 5.58 28.55 -26.56
N LYS A 1076 6.36 29.63 -26.39
CA LYS A 1076 5.99 30.74 -25.51
C LYS A 1076 4.91 31.61 -26.18
N THR A 1077 3.79 31.80 -25.50
CA THR A 1077 2.72 32.71 -25.92
C THR A 1077 2.45 33.71 -24.80
N LYS A 1078 1.75 34.81 -25.11
CA LYS A 1078 1.32 35.76 -24.07
C LYS A 1078 0.34 35.17 -23.04
N TYR A 1079 -0.21 33.98 -23.30
CA TYR A 1079 -1.21 33.32 -22.45
C TYR A 1079 -0.62 32.19 -21.59
N GLY A 1080 0.63 31.79 -21.82
CA GLY A 1080 1.22 30.56 -21.26
C GLY A 1080 2.15 29.85 -22.24
N TRP A 1081 2.74 28.74 -21.81
CA TRP A 1081 3.49 27.83 -22.68
C TRP A 1081 2.53 26.88 -23.40
N LEU A 1082 2.44 27.00 -24.72
CA LEU A 1082 1.66 26.13 -25.58
C LEU A 1082 2.46 24.85 -25.87
N LEU A 1083 1.81 23.72 -25.63
CA LEU A 1083 2.35 22.38 -25.84
C LEU A 1083 1.47 21.67 -26.86
N ILE A 1084 2.09 21.15 -27.91
CA ILE A 1084 1.46 20.18 -28.80
C ILE A 1084 1.86 18.80 -28.31
N TYR A 1085 0.91 18.05 -27.78
CA TYR A 1085 1.14 16.72 -27.23
C TYR A 1085 0.42 15.66 -28.07
N HIS A 1086 0.87 14.40 -27.99
CA HIS A 1086 0.16 13.30 -28.62
C HIS A 1086 -0.63 12.50 -27.60
N GLY A 1087 -1.74 11.93 -28.05
CA GLY A 1087 -2.58 11.02 -27.29
C GLY A 1087 -2.95 9.80 -28.12
N VAL A 1088 -3.08 8.68 -27.42
CA VAL A 1088 -3.40 7.38 -27.99
C VAL A 1088 -4.65 6.84 -27.32
N ASP A 1089 -5.58 6.33 -28.10
CA ASP A 1089 -6.78 5.65 -27.61
C ASP A 1089 -6.59 4.13 -27.55
N ASP A 1090 -7.59 3.43 -27.00
CA ASP A 1090 -7.58 1.95 -26.90
C ASP A 1090 -7.57 1.24 -28.28
N ASN A 1091 -7.81 1.97 -29.40
CA ASN A 1091 -7.69 1.47 -30.77
C ASN A 1091 -6.29 1.72 -31.39
N LEU A 1092 -5.34 2.20 -30.59
CA LEU A 1092 -3.97 2.53 -31.01
C LEU A 1092 -3.88 3.65 -32.06
N VAL A 1093 -4.87 4.55 -32.11
CA VAL A 1093 -4.85 5.70 -33.02
C VAL A 1093 -4.13 6.87 -32.35
N TYR A 1094 -3.03 7.35 -32.96
CA TYR A 1094 -2.28 8.50 -32.45
C TYR A 1094 -2.83 9.80 -33.05
N ARG A 1095 -3.17 10.74 -32.17
CA ARG A 1095 -3.67 12.07 -32.52
C ARG A 1095 -2.88 13.15 -31.79
N LEU A 1096 -2.94 14.38 -32.28
CA LEU A 1096 -2.36 15.54 -31.62
C LEU A 1096 -3.43 16.32 -30.86
N GLY A 1097 -3.07 16.88 -29.71
CA GLY A 1097 -3.86 17.86 -28.95
C GLY A 1097 -3.01 19.04 -28.50
N ALA A 1098 -3.68 20.02 -27.89
CA ALA A 1098 -3.05 21.22 -27.35
C ALA A 1098 -3.20 21.27 -25.83
N ALA A 1099 -2.15 21.65 -25.12
CA ALA A 1099 -2.18 21.99 -23.70
C ALA A 1099 -1.49 23.35 -23.47
N LEU A 1100 -1.94 24.09 -22.47
CA LEU A 1100 -1.36 25.36 -22.06
C LEU A 1100 -0.96 25.25 -20.59
N VAL A 1101 0.27 25.61 -20.25
CA VAL A 1101 0.74 25.67 -18.85
C VAL A 1101 1.21 27.07 -18.49
N GLU A 1102 1.19 27.38 -17.19
CA GLU A 1102 1.56 28.71 -16.67
C GLU A 1102 3.02 29.04 -16.94
N LEU A 1103 3.32 30.32 -17.22
CA LEU A 1103 4.67 30.77 -17.58
C LEU A 1103 5.67 30.56 -16.43
N ASP A 1104 5.28 30.97 -15.22
CA ASP A 1104 6.13 30.94 -14.02
C ASP A 1104 6.01 29.62 -13.25
N ASN A 1105 5.00 28.80 -13.55
CA ASN A 1105 4.84 27.47 -12.95
C ASN A 1105 4.36 26.44 -13.98
N PRO A 1106 5.30 25.86 -14.76
CA PRO A 1106 4.93 24.89 -15.79
C PRO A 1106 4.33 23.59 -15.26
N SER A 1107 4.23 23.35 -13.95
CA SER A 1107 3.43 22.22 -13.46
C SER A 1107 1.92 22.47 -13.51
N ARG A 1108 1.49 23.73 -13.60
CA ARG A 1108 0.07 24.12 -13.53
C ARG A 1108 -0.54 24.16 -14.92
N LEU A 1109 -1.53 23.31 -15.15
CA LEU A 1109 -2.29 23.24 -16.39
C LEU A 1109 -3.33 24.37 -16.44
N LEU A 1110 -3.25 25.20 -17.47
CA LEU A 1110 -4.17 26.30 -17.75
C LEU A 1110 -5.20 25.98 -18.83
N TYR A 1111 -4.99 24.92 -19.63
CA TYR A 1111 -5.93 24.41 -20.62
C TYR A 1111 -5.42 23.07 -21.18
N ARG A 1112 -6.34 22.15 -21.49
CA ARG A 1112 -6.08 20.93 -22.28
C ARG A 1112 -7.24 20.72 -23.23
N SER A 1113 -6.95 20.53 -24.52
CA SER A 1113 -7.99 20.41 -25.54
C SER A 1113 -8.87 19.17 -25.31
N PRO A 1114 -10.20 19.32 -25.22
CA PRO A 1114 -11.08 18.17 -25.07
C PRO A 1114 -11.06 17.29 -26.32
N ASN A 1115 -10.94 17.89 -27.50
CA ASN A 1115 -10.84 17.25 -28.81
C ASN A 1115 -9.38 17.18 -29.34
N PRO A 1116 -9.09 16.28 -30.30
CA PRO A 1116 -7.83 16.31 -31.04
C PRO A 1116 -7.80 17.54 -31.98
N ILE A 1117 -6.62 18.13 -32.13
CA ILE A 1117 -6.35 19.22 -33.10
C ILE A 1117 -5.91 18.66 -34.47
N LEU A 1118 -5.41 17.41 -34.51
CA LEU A 1118 -5.11 16.68 -35.74
C LEU A 1118 -5.30 15.18 -35.52
N SER A 1119 -6.03 14.54 -36.43
CA SER A 1119 -6.28 13.09 -36.45
C SER A 1119 -5.89 12.52 -37.80
N PRO A 1120 -5.45 11.25 -37.89
CA PRO A 1120 -5.19 10.60 -39.18
C PRO A 1120 -6.46 10.58 -40.04
N GLN A 1121 -6.40 11.19 -41.21
CA GLN A 1121 -7.53 11.25 -42.17
C GLN A 1121 -7.06 10.98 -43.59
N MET A 1122 -5.85 11.41 -43.94
CA MET A 1122 -5.30 11.24 -45.28
C MET A 1122 -4.70 9.85 -45.45
N HIS A 1123 -4.65 9.34 -46.69
CA HIS A 1123 -4.13 8.00 -46.99
C HIS A 1123 -2.70 7.76 -46.46
N TYR A 1124 -1.86 8.79 -46.45
CA TYR A 1124 -0.48 8.72 -45.94
C TYR A 1124 -0.38 8.81 -44.40
N GLU A 1125 -1.45 9.18 -43.70
CA GLU A 1125 -1.56 9.23 -42.22
C GLU A 1125 -2.22 7.97 -41.67
N VAL A 1126 -3.29 7.52 -42.35
CA VAL A 1126 -3.94 6.24 -42.08
C VAL A 1126 -2.97 5.10 -42.40
N GLY A 1127 -2.23 5.22 -43.51
CA GLY A 1127 -1.21 4.26 -43.91
C GLY A 1127 -1.80 2.93 -44.43
N ASP A 1128 -0.97 2.18 -45.15
CA ASP A 1128 -1.26 0.80 -45.56
C ASP A 1128 -0.35 -0.13 -44.76
N LYS A 1129 -0.92 -1.21 -44.19
CA LYS A 1129 -0.19 -2.21 -43.39
C LYS A 1129 1.02 -2.83 -44.11
N SER A 1130 1.05 -2.80 -45.43
CA SER A 1130 2.13 -3.35 -46.25
C SER A 1130 3.29 -2.38 -46.51
N THR A 1131 3.07 -1.07 -46.37
CA THR A 1131 4.05 -0.03 -46.74
C THR A 1131 4.37 0.94 -45.61
N SER A 1132 3.52 1.01 -44.59
CA SER A 1132 3.69 1.92 -43.46
C SER A 1132 4.20 1.17 -42.22
N TRP A 1133 5.07 1.80 -41.43
CA TRP A 1133 5.58 1.18 -40.21
C TRP A 1133 4.46 1.03 -39.16
N VAL A 1134 3.73 2.11 -38.87
CA VAL A 1134 2.63 2.11 -37.90
C VAL A 1134 1.44 2.88 -38.49
N PRO A 1135 0.39 2.19 -38.98
CA PRO A 1135 -0.83 2.83 -39.48
C PRO A 1135 -1.56 3.64 -38.41
N ASN A 1136 -2.41 4.59 -38.85
CA ASN A 1136 -3.24 5.45 -37.99
C ASN A 1136 -2.44 6.34 -37.02
N VAL A 1137 -1.37 6.96 -37.53
CA VAL A 1137 -0.48 7.80 -36.71
C VAL A 1137 -0.31 9.19 -37.31
N VAL A 1138 -0.56 10.21 -36.48
CA VAL A 1138 0.05 11.54 -36.59
C VAL A 1138 0.84 11.84 -35.32
N PHE A 1139 2.10 12.23 -35.47
CA PHE A 1139 3.03 12.42 -34.34
C PHE A 1139 3.96 13.61 -34.61
N THR A 1140 4.23 14.47 -33.63
CA THR A 1140 5.13 15.63 -33.82
C THR A 1140 6.25 15.66 -32.80
N CYS A 1141 7.41 16.13 -33.23
CA CYS A 1141 8.55 16.45 -32.37
C CYS A 1141 8.99 17.92 -32.54
N GLY A 1142 8.32 18.70 -33.38
CA GLY A 1142 8.84 19.99 -33.82
C GLY A 1142 7.77 20.92 -34.34
N ALA A 1143 7.68 22.11 -33.75
CA ALA A 1143 6.83 23.19 -34.23
C ALA A 1143 7.56 24.53 -34.10
N VAL A 1144 7.41 25.39 -35.11
CA VAL A 1144 8.09 26.69 -35.17
C VAL A 1144 7.10 27.81 -35.49
N PRO A 1145 7.32 29.04 -35.00
CA PRO A 1145 6.52 30.17 -35.41
C PRO A 1145 6.75 30.50 -36.90
N VAL A 1146 5.68 30.86 -37.61
CA VAL A 1146 5.76 31.35 -38.98
C VAL A 1146 6.43 32.73 -38.99
N SER A 1147 6.11 33.60 -38.03
CA SER A 1147 6.75 34.89 -37.81
C SER A 1147 8.06 34.77 -37.01
N ASP A 1148 8.84 35.85 -36.91
CA ASP A 1148 10.09 35.90 -36.11
C ASP A 1148 9.85 36.35 -34.67
N ARG A 1149 8.58 36.35 -34.20
CA ARG A 1149 8.24 36.73 -32.84
C ARG A 1149 8.60 35.60 -31.87
N GLU A 1150 9.25 35.95 -30.77
CA GLU A 1150 9.57 35.01 -29.69
C GLU A 1150 8.35 34.69 -28.80
N ILE A 1151 7.49 35.70 -28.55
CA ILE A 1151 6.25 35.56 -27.77
C ILE A 1151 5.09 35.72 -28.73
N LEU A 1152 4.32 34.65 -28.92
CA LEU A 1152 3.22 34.63 -29.88
C LEU A 1152 1.91 35.18 -29.31
N GLU A 1153 1.17 35.88 -30.16
CA GLU A 1153 -0.16 36.40 -29.90
C GLU A 1153 -1.25 35.60 -30.63
N ALA A 1154 -2.51 36.02 -30.47
CA ALA A 1154 -3.68 35.34 -31.03
C ALA A 1154 -3.68 35.19 -32.57
N ASP A 1155 -3.11 36.18 -33.26
CA ASP A 1155 -3.07 36.30 -34.71
C ASP A 1155 -1.86 35.62 -35.33
N ASP A 1156 -0.85 35.31 -34.52
CA ASP A 1156 0.32 34.54 -34.94
C ASP A 1156 -0.04 33.08 -35.27
N GLU A 1157 0.80 32.48 -36.10
CA GLU A 1157 0.64 31.13 -36.63
C GLU A 1157 1.91 30.31 -36.38
N ILE A 1158 1.72 29.02 -36.10
CA ILE A 1158 2.80 28.04 -35.98
C ILE A 1158 2.72 27.02 -37.12
N LEU A 1159 3.87 26.53 -37.52
CA LEU A 1159 4.03 25.42 -38.44
C LEU A 1159 4.48 24.18 -37.66
N VAL A 1160 3.65 23.15 -37.67
CA VAL A 1160 3.87 21.88 -36.98
C VAL A 1160 4.34 20.84 -38.00
N TYR A 1161 5.55 20.31 -37.80
CA TYR A 1161 6.06 19.19 -38.59
C TYR A 1161 5.68 17.88 -37.91
N TYR A 1162 5.03 16.98 -38.64
CA TYR A 1162 4.50 15.75 -38.07
C TYR A 1162 4.82 14.53 -38.94
N GLY A 1163 5.19 13.44 -38.29
CA GLY A 1163 5.26 12.11 -38.88
C GLY A 1163 3.85 11.59 -39.18
N ALA A 1164 3.70 10.96 -40.34
CA ALA A 1164 2.48 10.34 -40.80
C ALA A 1164 2.71 8.83 -41.03
N ALA A 1165 1.92 8.01 -40.35
CA ALA A 1165 1.99 6.55 -40.34
C ALA A 1165 3.40 5.97 -40.05
N ASP A 1166 4.22 6.67 -39.26
CA ASP A 1166 5.66 6.39 -39.04
C ASP A 1166 6.42 6.11 -40.34
N THR A 1167 6.12 6.86 -41.40
CA THR A 1167 6.64 6.59 -42.76
C THR A 1167 7.08 7.87 -43.47
N TYR A 1168 6.26 8.91 -43.39
CA TYR A 1168 6.49 10.18 -44.08
C TYR A 1168 6.56 11.35 -43.11
N LEU A 1169 7.20 12.44 -43.53
CA LEU A 1169 7.14 13.71 -42.82
C LEU A 1169 6.19 14.67 -43.56
N CYS A 1170 5.31 15.31 -42.80
CA CYS A 1170 4.29 16.25 -43.25
C CYS A 1170 4.40 17.57 -42.46
N ALA A 1171 3.68 18.59 -42.92
CA ALA A 1171 3.54 19.88 -42.24
C ALA A 1171 2.06 20.31 -42.13
N ALA A 1172 1.71 20.98 -41.04
CA ALA A 1172 0.39 21.58 -40.83
C ALA A 1172 0.51 22.92 -40.10
N PHE A 1173 -0.39 23.84 -40.42
CA PHE A 1173 -0.45 25.17 -39.84
C PHE A 1173 -1.45 25.24 -38.69
N GLY A 1174 -1.19 26.07 -37.69
CA GLY A 1174 -2.09 26.30 -36.57
C GLY A 1174 -2.04 27.73 -36.09
N LYS A 1175 -3.18 28.42 -36.10
CA LYS A 1175 -3.29 29.76 -35.51
C LYS A 1175 -3.37 29.65 -33.99
N ILE A 1176 -2.59 30.45 -33.28
CA ILE A 1176 -2.55 30.42 -31.80
C ILE A 1176 -3.94 30.67 -31.20
N GLY A 1177 -4.70 31.61 -31.76
CA GLY A 1177 -6.05 31.91 -31.30
C GLY A 1177 -7.09 30.81 -31.53
N ASP A 1178 -6.81 29.84 -32.39
CA ASP A 1178 -7.66 28.67 -32.62
C ASP A 1178 -7.27 27.52 -31.68
N LEU A 1179 -5.97 27.35 -31.45
CA LEU A 1179 -5.43 26.36 -30.52
C LEU A 1179 -5.69 26.71 -29.04
N ILE A 1180 -5.75 28.01 -28.73
CA ILE A 1180 -6.09 28.55 -27.40
C ILE A 1180 -7.41 29.32 -27.52
N PRO A 1181 -8.56 28.69 -27.19
CA PRO A 1181 -9.88 29.30 -27.37
C PRO A 1181 -10.04 30.65 -26.65
N TYR A 1182 -10.96 31.48 -27.15
CA TYR A 1182 -11.17 32.84 -26.65
C TYR A 1182 -11.46 32.91 -25.15
N GLU A 1183 -12.27 31.98 -24.63
CA GLU A 1183 -12.64 31.89 -23.22
C GLU A 1183 -11.42 31.65 -22.33
N ILE A 1184 -10.44 30.90 -22.83
CA ILE A 1184 -9.22 30.58 -22.09
C ILE A 1184 -8.28 31.77 -22.09
N ARG A 1185 -8.11 32.42 -23.26
CA ARG A 1185 -7.32 33.66 -23.38
C ARG A 1185 -7.82 34.77 -22.46
N GLN A 1186 -9.14 34.94 -22.36
CA GLN A 1186 -9.72 35.92 -21.44
C GLN A 1186 -9.46 35.61 -19.96
N LYS A 1187 -9.41 34.33 -19.58
CA LYS A 1187 -9.13 33.93 -18.19
C LYS A 1187 -7.68 34.19 -17.82
N THR A 1188 -6.75 33.97 -18.74
CA THR A 1188 -5.32 34.18 -18.49
C THR A 1188 -4.95 35.65 -18.47
N GLU A 1189 -5.57 36.51 -19.30
CA GLU A 1189 -5.35 37.97 -19.27
C GLU A 1189 -5.87 38.66 -18.00
N LYS A 1190 -6.75 38.02 -17.23
CA LYS A 1190 -7.29 38.54 -15.96
C LYS A 1190 -6.48 38.13 -14.72
N ARG A 1191 -5.54 37.20 -14.88
CA ARG A 1191 -4.62 36.74 -13.83
C ARG A 1191 -3.30 37.49 -13.98
#